data_AF-A0A3D3DFZ4-F1
#
_entry.id   AF-A0A3D3DFZ4-F1
#
_cell.length_a   1.000
_cell.length_b   1.000
_cell.length_c   1.000
_cell.angle_alpha   90.00
_cell.angle_beta   90.00
_cell.angle_gamma   90.00
#
_symmetry.space_group_name_H-M   'P 1'
#
loop_
_entity.id
_entity.type
_entity.pdbx_description
1 polymer ?
#
loop_
_entity_poly.entity_id
_entity_poly.type
_entity_poly.pdbx_seq_one_letter_code
_entity_poly.pdbx_strand_id
1 'polypeptide(L)'
;MKRSKSEPKIELKAVILAGGAKAAQGNRPMLLQKLGDQTILEYVKANALQVVAAEDLYVVVGDQQKEMRALLGNRCHYVVQPQPQGTGHAVQQLAPVLQGYQGNLLILYGDTPLFRPASIRGLLNRHALRQAHLTLLTAISPRPLPYGRIIRDAAGAIVNIIEETEASPAVRDIHELNVGAYLVAAPAIFAALEKLAPAPDGRYPLTDCVHELIRSGLRVESYQIYDPDEIQGINTPQDLEQAEFILQKRLFRPRREEEQNQVSFGTGGWRAIIGEGFTLHNVRRLCQALANEITRRGEEKRGVLIGYDRRFLSRQAGDAAAEVFAGNNIPVTLLSEDAPTPLVTYATAIRNAAYGLMFTASHNPPEWNGLKVFHGDGSLLLDDETGQIQSETNRLALEEVIKIDLDIALESGIVRPGDFTNQYVDAVEALIDLDAIRQAGLKVIVDPMYGVGQLTLGTILTEARCRVTFIHERHNPLFGGRSPAPNLDALRLLATHVVEDGYDLGLATDGDADRIAIVDERGKYITINDILLLLYWYMHEIRQEKGGVVRNLATTHLLDRLARRLGEQCVEVPVGFKHIASAMVAHNSLLGGESSGGLTIRGHILGKDGIFASALVVEMLARTRQRISQLRQRVYDLTGRLYSLEDSIPSTSEMRVAVPRRLAKTPLAEIAGCPVVNVSHRDGTKFYLDNDNWALVRFSGTEPILRLFAEADSPEKANALLQHLRGFVTG
;
A
#
# COMPACT_ATOMS: atom_id res chain seq x y z
N MET A 1 -11.38 -4.58 37.06
CA MET A 1 -11.96 -3.75 35.98
C MET A 1 -13.39 -4.20 35.72
N LYS A 2 -14.38 -3.32 35.94
CA LYS A 2 -15.79 -3.62 35.67
C LYS A 2 -15.94 -3.97 34.19
N ARG A 3 -16.55 -5.12 33.88
CA ARG A 3 -17.00 -5.46 32.52
C ARG A 3 -17.74 -4.25 31.97
N SER A 4 -17.24 -3.70 30.86
CA SER A 4 -17.98 -2.75 30.04
C SER A 4 -19.37 -3.36 29.81
N LYS A 5 -20.43 -2.63 30.21
CA LYS A 5 -21.80 -3.01 29.86
C LYS A 5 -21.85 -3.04 28.34
N SER A 6 -21.96 -4.23 27.75
CA SER A 6 -22.26 -4.38 26.33
C SER A 6 -23.44 -3.46 26.00
N GLU A 7 -23.27 -2.58 25.02
CA GLU A 7 -24.37 -1.80 24.47
C GLU A 7 -25.55 -2.74 24.18
N PRO A 8 -26.80 -2.29 24.41
CA PRO A 8 -27.98 -3.12 24.14
C PRO A 8 -27.95 -3.54 22.67
N LYS A 9 -27.73 -4.84 22.45
CA LYS A 9 -27.69 -5.44 21.12
C LYS A 9 -29.08 -5.27 20.51
N ILE A 10 -29.18 -4.49 19.44
CA ILE A 10 -30.44 -4.30 18.70
C ILE A 10 -30.91 -5.69 18.25
N GLU A 11 -32.08 -6.12 18.69
CA GLU A 11 -32.71 -7.33 18.15
C GLU A 11 -33.08 -7.04 16.69
N LEU A 12 -32.46 -7.78 15.77
CA LEU A 12 -32.43 -7.45 14.35
C LEU A 12 -32.63 -8.69 13.48
N LYS A 13 -33.57 -8.59 12.55
CA LYS A 13 -33.73 -9.48 11.40
C LYS A 13 -33.57 -8.69 10.12
N ALA A 14 -33.17 -9.34 9.04
CA ALA A 14 -33.03 -8.68 7.74
C ALA A 14 -33.87 -9.37 6.67
N VAL A 15 -34.34 -8.60 5.69
CA VAL A 15 -35.04 -9.09 4.52
C VAL A 15 -34.43 -8.49 3.25
N ILE A 16 -34.19 -9.35 2.25
CA ILE A 16 -33.80 -8.95 0.90
C ILE A 16 -35.00 -9.13 -0.04
N LEU A 17 -35.41 -8.05 -0.70
CA LEU A 17 -36.51 -8.05 -1.64
C LEU A 17 -36.00 -8.40 -3.05
N ALA A 18 -36.18 -9.67 -3.46
CA ALA A 18 -35.70 -10.22 -4.73
C ALA A 18 -36.84 -10.67 -5.68
N GLY A 19 -38.09 -10.30 -5.40
CA GLY A 19 -39.27 -10.78 -6.13
C GLY A 19 -39.57 -10.11 -7.49
N GLY A 20 -38.95 -8.97 -7.81
CA GLY A 20 -39.36 -8.11 -8.94
C GLY A 20 -38.68 -8.34 -10.29
N ALA A 21 -37.65 -9.19 -10.40
CA ALA A 21 -36.81 -9.27 -11.59
C ALA A 21 -37.39 -10.21 -12.66
N LYS A 22 -38.24 -9.71 -13.58
CA LYS A 22 -38.57 -10.46 -14.80
C LYS A 22 -37.35 -10.52 -15.72
N ALA A 23 -37.05 -11.72 -16.22
CA ALA A 23 -36.05 -11.90 -17.28
C ALA A 23 -36.59 -11.36 -18.62
N ALA A 24 -35.76 -10.67 -19.39
CA ALA A 24 -36.01 -10.51 -20.83
C ALA A 24 -35.93 -11.91 -21.48
N GLN A 25 -36.79 -12.20 -22.46
CA GLN A 25 -36.83 -13.51 -23.13
C GLN A 25 -35.43 -13.96 -23.58
N GLY A 26 -34.95 -15.08 -23.04
CA GLY A 26 -33.65 -15.69 -23.37
C GLY A 26 -32.47 -15.29 -22.46
N ASN A 27 -32.63 -14.33 -21.54
CA ASN A 27 -31.55 -13.88 -20.65
C ASN A 27 -31.72 -14.34 -19.20
N ARG A 28 -30.58 -14.57 -18.50
CA ARG A 28 -30.58 -14.82 -17.06
C ARG A 28 -31.13 -13.58 -16.31
N PRO A 29 -31.95 -13.76 -15.26
CA PRO A 29 -32.50 -12.65 -14.48
C PRO A 29 -31.42 -11.71 -13.96
N MET A 30 -31.69 -10.40 -13.93
CA MET A 30 -30.67 -9.39 -13.60
C MET A 30 -29.98 -9.68 -12.25
N LEU A 31 -30.75 -10.00 -11.21
CA LEU A 31 -30.22 -10.33 -9.87
C LEU A 31 -29.29 -11.54 -9.83
N LEU A 32 -29.36 -12.42 -10.85
CA LEU A 32 -28.54 -13.62 -11.00
C LEU A 32 -27.38 -13.43 -11.98
N GLN A 33 -27.22 -12.24 -12.57
CA GLN A 33 -26.06 -11.90 -13.39
C GLN A 33 -24.81 -11.79 -12.50
N LYS A 34 -23.67 -12.16 -13.08
CA LYS A 34 -22.37 -12.00 -12.41
C LYS A 34 -21.95 -10.53 -12.38
N LEU A 35 -21.39 -10.13 -11.26
CA LEU A 35 -20.80 -8.83 -11.00
C LEU A 35 -19.38 -9.11 -10.44
N GLY A 36 -18.39 -9.31 -11.31
CA GLY A 36 -17.12 -9.91 -10.89
C GLY A 36 -17.29 -11.39 -10.54
N ASP A 37 -16.83 -11.81 -9.36
CA ASP A 37 -16.78 -13.23 -8.97
C ASP A 37 -18.09 -13.76 -8.36
N GLN A 38 -18.98 -12.87 -7.94
CA GLN A 38 -20.28 -13.20 -7.33
C GLN A 38 -21.42 -12.64 -8.17
N THR A 39 -22.64 -13.10 -7.94
CA THR A 39 -23.85 -12.49 -8.50
C THR A 39 -24.29 -11.25 -7.72
N ILE A 40 -25.11 -10.41 -8.33
CA ILE A 40 -25.67 -9.20 -7.68
C ILE A 40 -26.32 -9.54 -6.33
N LEU A 41 -27.16 -10.59 -6.31
CA LEU A 41 -27.88 -10.99 -5.10
C LEU A 41 -26.94 -11.54 -4.00
N GLU A 42 -25.83 -12.19 -4.37
CA GLU A 42 -24.83 -12.65 -3.42
C GLU A 42 -24.12 -11.48 -2.72
N TYR A 43 -23.84 -10.37 -3.41
CA TYR A 43 -23.30 -9.16 -2.78
C TYR A 43 -24.28 -8.56 -1.76
N VAL A 44 -25.56 -8.44 -2.11
CA VAL A 44 -26.59 -7.92 -1.18
C VAL A 44 -26.71 -8.84 0.05
N LYS A 45 -26.70 -10.17 -0.18
CA LYS A 45 -26.66 -11.15 0.91
C LYS A 45 -25.42 -11.00 1.78
N ALA A 46 -24.24 -10.85 1.18
CA ALA A 46 -22.99 -10.67 1.92
C ALA A 46 -23.02 -9.42 2.80
N ASN A 47 -23.59 -8.31 2.28
CA ASN A 47 -23.79 -7.07 3.04
C ASN A 47 -24.76 -7.25 4.22
N ALA A 48 -25.88 -7.96 4.02
CA ALA A 48 -26.82 -8.25 5.09
C ALA A 48 -26.18 -9.10 6.20
N LEU A 49 -25.39 -10.11 5.84
CA LEU A 49 -24.70 -11.00 6.78
C LEU A 49 -23.59 -10.31 7.59
N GLN A 50 -23.21 -9.06 7.26
CA GLN A 50 -22.31 -8.25 8.10
C GLN A 50 -22.97 -7.74 9.38
N VAL A 51 -24.31 -7.78 9.46
CA VAL A 51 -25.09 -7.20 10.56
C VAL A 51 -26.12 -8.15 11.16
N VAL A 52 -26.47 -9.25 10.48
CA VAL A 52 -27.34 -10.31 11.00
C VAL A 52 -26.74 -11.70 10.80
N ALA A 53 -27.16 -12.66 11.62
CA ALA A 53 -26.87 -14.07 11.40
C ALA A 53 -27.67 -14.62 10.19
N ALA A 54 -27.25 -15.75 9.63
CA ALA A 54 -27.89 -16.29 8.42
C ALA A 54 -29.32 -16.77 8.68
N GLU A 55 -29.56 -17.28 9.88
CA GLU A 55 -30.85 -17.70 10.43
C GLU A 55 -31.83 -16.53 10.66
N ASP A 56 -31.32 -15.29 10.74
CA ASP A 56 -32.15 -14.08 10.89
C ASP A 56 -32.33 -13.34 9.55
N LEU A 57 -31.86 -13.94 8.45
CA LEU A 57 -31.97 -13.41 7.10
C LEU A 57 -33.13 -14.07 6.34
N TYR A 58 -34.00 -13.23 5.79
CA TYR A 58 -35.12 -13.60 4.95
C TYR A 58 -34.88 -13.10 3.52
N VAL A 59 -35.29 -13.87 2.52
CA VAL A 59 -35.21 -13.49 1.11
C VAL A 59 -36.58 -13.66 0.50
N VAL A 60 -37.18 -12.56 0.04
CA VAL A 60 -38.46 -12.59 -0.67
C VAL A 60 -38.19 -12.90 -2.14
N VAL A 61 -38.72 -14.02 -2.62
CA VAL A 61 -38.48 -14.55 -3.97
C VAL A 61 -39.79 -14.64 -4.75
N GLY A 62 -39.72 -14.43 -6.07
CA GLY A 62 -40.86 -14.61 -6.99
C GLY A 62 -40.79 -15.94 -7.75
N ASP A 63 -41.12 -15.90 -9.04
CA ASP A 63 -41.16 -17.07 -9.93
C ASP A 63 -39.82 -17.84 -10.03
N GLN A 64 -38.70 -17.16 -9.80
CA GLN A 64 -37.32 -17.68 -9.90
C GLN A 64 -36.79 -18.26 -8.58
N GLN A 65 -37.68 -18.66 -7.68
CA GLN A 65 -37.30 -19.14 -6.35
C GLN A 65 -36.36 -20.35 -6.38
N LYS A 66 -36.43 -21.21 -7.40
CA LYS A 66 -35.59 -22.41 -7.48
C LYS A 66 -34.12 -22.04 -7.72
N GLU A 67 -33.88 -21.15 -8.68
CA GLU A 67 -32.55 -20.66 -9.04
C GLU A 67 -31.95 -19.83 -7.90
N MET A 68 -32.74 -18.96 -7.26
CA MET A 68 -32.30 -18.15 -6.13
C MET A 68 -31.96 -18.99 -4.89
N ARG A 69 -32.74 -20.06 -4.62
CA ARG A 69 -32.44 -21.00 -3.54
C ARG A 69 -31.15 -21.79 -3.81
N ALA A 70 -30.98 -22.27 -5.04
CA ALA A 70 -29.76 -22.97 -5.44
C ALA A 70 -28.51 -22.08 -5.29
N LEU A 71 -28.62 -20.79 -5.62
CA LEU A 71 -27.55 -19.82 -5.51
C LEU A 71 -27.22 -19.45 -4.05
N LEU A 72 -28.23 -19.05 -3.27
CA LEU A 72 -28.01 -18.51 -1.92
C LEU A 72 -27.90 -19.61 -0.84
N GLY A 73 -28.31 -20.85 -1.12
CA GLY A 73 -28.20 -21.98 -0.21
C GLY A 73 -29.16 -21.94 0.98
N ASN A 74 -29.26 -23.06 1.72
CA ASN A 74 -30.37 -23.30 2.66
C ASN A 74 -30.21 -22.66 4.05
N ARG A 75 -29.24 -21.77 4.24
CA ARG A 75 -28.95 -21.17 5.56
C ARG A 75 -29.82 -19.96 5.90
N CYS A 76 -30.56 -19.42 4.93
CA CYS A 76 -31.50 -18.32 5.13
C CYS A 76 -32.95 -18.77 4.87
N HIS A 77 -33.89 -17.96 5.33
CA HIS A 77 -35.31 -18.19 5.12
C HIS A 77 -35.77 -17.61 3.78
N TYR A 78 -36.65 -18.32 3.08
CA TYR A 78 -37.19 -17.88 1.81
C TYR A 78 -38.70 -17.71 1.91
N VAL A 79 -39.18 -16.53 1.53
CA VAL A 79 -40.59 -16.18 1.54
C VAL A 79 -41.03 -15.95 0.10
N VAL A 80 -42.07 -16.63 -0.35
CA VAL A 80 -42.53 -16.53 -1.74
C VAL A 80 -43.51 -15.37 -1.86
N GLN A 81 -43.27 -14.49 -2.84
CA GLN A 81 -44.24 -13.50 -3.31
C GLN A 81 -44.91 -14.06 -4.57
N PRO A 82 -46.15 -14.60 -4.49
CA PRO A 82 -46.77 -15.32 -5.62
C PRO A 82 -47.10 -14.41 -6.80
N GLN A 83 -47.37 -13.13 -6.56
CA GLN A 83 -47.60 -12.12 -7.58
C GLN A 83 -46.77 -10.87 -7.26
N PRO A 84 -46.05 -10.29 -8.24
CA PRO A 84 -45.17 -9.14 -8.03
C PRO A 84 -45.97 -7.82 -7.92
N GLN A 85 -46.82 -7.71 -6.90
CA GLN A 85 -47.70 -6.56 -6.64
C GLN A 85 -47.00 -5.38 -5.95
N GLY A 86 -45.67 -5.27 -6.04
CA GLY A 86 -44.91 -4.18 -5.43
C GLY A 86 -44.12 -4.58 -4.18
N THR A 87 -43.33 -3.63 -3.68
CA THR A 87 -42.33 -3.84 -2.62
C THR A 87 -42.93 -3.85 -1.22
N GLY A 88 -44.00 -3.10 -0.97
CA GLY A 88 -44.80 -3.20 0.25
C GLY A 88 -45.45 -4.57 0.38
N HIS A 89 -46.11 -5.06 -0.68
CA HIS A 89 -46.68 -6.41 -0.71
C HIS A 89 -45.60 -7.50 -0.48
N ALA A 90 -44.39 -7.30 -1.00
CA ALA A 90 -43.27 -8.22 -0.77
C ALA A 90 -42.90 -8.30 0.73
N VAL A 91 -42.83 -7.16 1.43
CA VAL A 91 -42.57 -7.12 2.89
C VAL A 91 -43.76 -7.72 3.66
N GLN A 92 -44.99 -7.50 3.20
CA GLN A 92 -46.20 -8.05 3.82
C GLN A 92 -46.19 -9.59 3.88
N GLN A 93 -45.53 -10.27 2.91
CA GLN A 93 -45.40 -11.74 2.93
C GLN A 93 -44.63 -12.27 4.14
N LEU A 94 -43.86 -11.41 4.84
CA LEU A 94 -43.16 -11.80 6.06
C LEU A 94 -44.07 -11.83 7.29
N ALA A 95 -45.26 -11.22 7.27
CA ALA A 95 -46.11 -11.10 8.44
C ALA A 95 -46.46 -12.45 9.10
N PRO A 96 -46.79 -13.53 8.35
CA PRO A 96 -47.04 -14.85 8.96
C PRO A 96 -45.78 -15.47 9.57
N VAL A 97 -44.60 -15.18 9.02
CA VAL A 97 -43.32 -15.80 9.42
C VAL A 97 -42.68 -15.06 10.59
N LEU A 98 -42.94 -13.75 10.71
CA LEU A 98 -42.46 -12.87 11.77
C LEU A 98 -43.55 -12.56 12.81
N GLN A 99 -44.59 -13.39 12.89
CA GLN A 99 -45.65 -13.21 13.87
C GLN A 99 -45.08 -13.18 15.29
N GLY A 100 -45.41 -12.13 16.05
CA GLY A 100 -44.95 -11.95 17.43
C GLY A 100 -43.55 -11.38 17.59
N TYR A 101 -42.77 -11.22 16.51
CA TYR A 101 -41.46 -10.56 16.56
C TYR A 101 -41.60 -9.06 16.84
N GLN A 102 -40.94 -8.57 17.90
CA GLN A 102 -41.03 -7.17 18.35
C GLN A 102 -39.75 -6.36 18.05
N GLY A 103 -38.72 -7.00 17.49
CA GLY A 103 -37.46 -6.35 17.15
C GLY A 103 -37.54 -5.53 15.86
N ASN A 104 -36.36 -5.20 15.33
CA ASN A 104 -36.23 -4.40 14.12
C ASN A 104 -36.04 -5.27 12.88
N LEU A 105 -36.52 -4.77 11.75
CA LEU A 105 -36.41 -5.37 10.44
C LEU A 105 -35.60 -4.45 9.50
N LEU A 106 -34.43 -4.91 9.08
CA LEU A 106 -33.63 -4.29 8.02
C LEU A 106 -34.15 -4.76 6.66
N ILE A 107 -34.62 -3.84 5.83
CA ILE A 107 -35.14 -4.11 4.49
C ILE A 107 -34.14 -3.61 3.45
N LEU A 108 -33.68 -4.50 2.57
CA LEU A 108 -32.77 -4.20 1.47
C LEU A 108 -33.39 -4.63 0.13
N TYR A 109 -33.22 -3.83 -0.92
CA TYR A 109 -33.57 -4.26 -2.28
C TYR A 109 -32.48 -5.15 -2.88
N GLY A 110 -32.89 -6.18 -3.62
CA GLY A 110 -31.96 -7.16 -4.21
C GLY A 110 -31.03 -6.58 -5.29
N ASP A 111 -31.34 -5.42 -5.86
CA ASP A 111 -30.61 -4.76 -6.94
C ASP A 111 -29.64 -3.67 -6.45
N THR A 112 -29.41 -3.56 -5.13
CA THR A 112 -28.52 -2.56 -4.52
C THR A 112 -27.22 -3.17 -3.94
N PRO A 113 -26.39 -3.86 -4.76
CA PRO A 113 -25.19 -4.54 -4.26
C PRO A 113 -24.10 -3.57 -3.80
N LEU A 114 -24.21 -2.28 -4.14
CA LEU A 114 -23.18 -1.29 -3.91
C LEU A 114 -23.24 -0.62 -2.53
N PHE A 115 -24.25 -0.90 -1.70
CA PHE A 115 -24.23 -0.42 -0.31
C PHE A 115 -23.01 -0.92 0.45
N ARG A 116 -22.45 -0.05 1.30
CA ARG A 116 -21.32 -0.35 2.16
C ARG A 116 -21.82 -0.85 3.51
N PRO A 117 -21.12 -1.82 4.13
CA PRO A 117 -21.42 -2.25 5.50
C PRO A 117 -21.41 -1.09 6.51
N ALA A 118 -20.53 -0.10 6.33
CA ALA A 118 -20.48 1.09 7.18
C ALA A 118 -21.76 1.93 7.10
N SER A 119 -22.34 2.10 5.90
CA SER A 119 -23.59 2.83 5.69
C SER A 119 -24.77 2.12 6.34
N ILE A 120 -24.83 0.80 6.22
CA ILE A 120 -25.82 -0.03 6.93
C ILE A 120 -25.64 0.09 8.45
N ARG A 121 -24.41 0.00 8.98
CA ARG A 121 -24.16 0.22 10.42
C ARG A 121 -24.53 1.63 10.88
N GLY A 122 -24.30 2.64 10.05
CA GLY A 122 -24.71 4.03 10.31
C GLY A 122 -26.23 4.17 10.43
N LEU A 123 -26.98 3.51 9.54
CA LEU A 123 -28.44 3.39 9.61
C LEU A 123 -28.89 2.76 10.93
N LEU A 124 -28.30 1.62 11.30
CA LEU A 124 -28.60 0.89 12.56
C LEU A 124 -28.33 1.75 13.80
N ASN A 125 -27.14 2.35 13.85
CA ASN A 125 -26.72 3.18 14.97
C ASN A 125 -27.63 4.40 15.13
N ARG A 126 -27.93 5.10 14.03
CA ARG A 126 -28.82 6.26 14.07
C ARG A 126 -30.23 5.89 14.52
N HIS A 127 -30.77 4.79 14.00
CA HIS A 127 -32.10 4.30 14.39
C HIS A 127 -32.19 4.04 15.90
N ALA A 128 -31.20 3.34 16.47
CA ALA A 128 -31.17 3.05 17.89
C ALA A 128 -30.97 4.31 18.76
N LEU A 129 -30.00 5.16 18.42
CA LEU A 129 -29.72 6.39 19.19
C LEU A 129 -30.87 7.40 19.15
N ARG A 130 -31.58 7.47 18.02
CA ARG A 130 -32.74 8.34 17.85
C ARG A 130 -34.03 7.70 18.33
N GLN A 131 -34.01 6.42 18.72
CA GLN A 131 -35.19 5.63 19.07
C GLN A 131 -36.29 5.80 18.01
N ALA A 132 -35.90 5.69 16.74
CA ALA A 132 -36.80 5.86 15.62
C ALA A 132 -37.68 4.62 15.45
N HIS A 133 -38.87 4.79 14.89
CA HIS A 133 -39.70 3.67 14.46
C HIS A 133 -39.33 3.24 13.05
N LEU A 134 -38.91 4.18 12.21
CA LEU A 134 -38.33 3.93 10.90
C LEU A 134 -37.11 4.83 10.68
N THR A 135 -36.07 4.28 10.10
CA THR A 135 -34.95 5.05 9.54
C THR A 135 -34.69 4.56 8.13
N LEU A 136 -34.53 5.48 7.18
CA LEU A 136 -34.19 5.13 5.79
C LEU A 136 -32.83 5.70 5.37
N LEU A 137 -32.18 5.06 4.41
CA LEU A 137 -31.02 5.63 3.74
C LEU A 137 -31.47 6.70 2.73
N THR A 138 -30.81 7.86 2.79
CA THR A 138 -31.00 8.94 1.81
C THR A 138 -29.67 9.35 1.20
N ALA A 139 -29.69 9.97 0.03
CA ALA A 139 -28.48 10.50 -0.60
C ALA A 139 -28.77 11.77 -1.38
N ILE A 140 -27.81 12.69 -1.47
CA ILE A 140 -27.94 13.87 -2.35
C ILE A 140 -27.26 13.55 -3.67
N SER A 141 -28.00 13.62 -4.78
CA SER A 141 -27.47 13.41 -6.12
C SER A 141 -27.75 14.63 -7.01
N PRO A 142 -26.71 15.23 -7.61
CA PRO A 142 -26.90 16.25 -8.65
C PRO A 142 -27.37 15.64 -9.98
N ARG A 143 -27.27 14.31 -10.15
CA ARG A 143 -27.73 13.58 -11.34
C ARG A 143 -29.20 13.20 -11.18
N PRO A 144 -30.03 13.32 -12.24
CA PRO A 144 -31.39 12.82 -12.23
C PRO A 144 -31.35 11.28 -12.22
N LEU A 145 -31.77 10.68 -11.11
CA LEU A 145 -31.85 9.24 -10.92
C LEU A 145 -33.31 8.83 -10.69
N PRO A 146 -33.72 7.62 -11.07
CA PRO A 146 -35.11 7.17 -10.99
C PRO A 146 -35.52 6.76 -9.57
N TYR A 147 -35.28 7.62 -8.57
CA TYR A 147 -35.54 7.37 -7.15
C TYR A 147 -36.55 8.33 -6.56
N GLY A 148 -37.30 7.90 -5.55
CA GLY A 148 -38.20 8.79 -4.82
C GLY A 148 -37.48 9.98 -4.17
N ARG A 149 -38.14 11.14 -4.10
CA ARG A 149 -37.62 12.38 -3.51
C ARG A 149 -38.05 12.52 -2.06
N ILE A 150 -37.09 12.86 -1.19
CA ILE A 150 -37.34 13.12 0.22
C ILE A 150 -37.88 14.54 0.38
N ILE A 151 -39.10 14.67 0.90
CA ILE A 151 -39.72 15.95 1.20
C ILE A 151 -39.54 16.24 2.68
N ARG A 152 -38.97 17.41 2.99
CA ARG A 152 -38.77 17.87 4.37
C ARG A 152 -39.57 19.13 4.65
N ASP A 153 -39.97 19.29 5.90
CA ASP A 153 -40.49 20.57 6.40
C ASP A 153 -39.36 21.55 6.75
N ALA A 154 -39.73 22.75 7.20
CA ALA A 154 -38.78 23.80 7.60
C ALA A 154 -37.94 23.43 8.83
N ALA A 155 -38.37 22.46 9.64
CA ALA A 155 -37.62 21.93 10.77
C ALA A 155 -36.66 20.79 10.37
N GLY A 156 -36.67 20.39 9.09
CA GLY A 156 -35.84 19.32 8.53
C GLY A 156 -36.41 17.92 8.77
N ALA A 157 -37.64 17.79 9.29
CA ALA A 157 -38.29 16.50 9.46
C ALA A 157 -38.81 15.97 8.12
N ILE A 158 -38.75 14.65 7.92
CA ILE A 158 -39.29 14.00 6.71
C ILE A 158 -40.80 13.99 6.83
N VAL A 159 -41.48 14.60 5.86
CA VAL A 159 -42.95 14.67 5.81
C VAL A 159 -43.55 13.80 4.72
N ASN A 160 -42.79 13.50 3.66
CA ASN A 160 -43.27 12.73 2.53
C ASN A 160 -42.08 12.14 1.73
N ILE A 161 -42.31 11.06 0.99
CA ILE A 161 -41.42 10.54 -0.04
C ILE A 161 -42.24 10.37 -1.32
N ILE A 162 -41.89 11.07 -2.39
CA ILE A 162 -42.65 11.03 -3.65
C ILE A 162 -41.84 10.26 -4.69
N GLU A 163 -42.41 9.19 -5.26
CA GLU A 163 -41.76 8.38 -6.30
C GLU A 163 -41.49 9.20 -7.58
N GLU A 164 -40.43 8.86 -8.33
CA GLU A 164 -40.05 9.59 -9.55
C GLU A 164 -41.18 9.62 -10.60
N THR A 165 -41.95 8.53 -10.70
CA THR A 165 -43.09 8.40 -11.61
C THR A 165 -44.25 9.33 -11.27
N GLU A 166 -44.34 9.76 -10.01
CA GLU A 166 -45.42 10.62 -9.48
C GLU A 166 -44.95 12.06 -9.23
N ALA A 167 -43.63 12.31 -9.35
CA ALA A 167 -43.03 13.61 -9.08
C ALA A 167 -43.49 14.68 -10.08
N SER A 168 -43.97 15.81 -9.55
CA SER A 168 -44.16 17.04 -10.33
C SER A 168 -42.79 17.64 -10.72
N PRO A 169 -42.73 18.57 -11.70
CA PRO A 169 -41.46 19.24 -12.05
C PRO A 169 -40.74 19.86 -10.85
N ALA A 170 -41.47 20.54 -9.95
CA ALA A 170 -40.91 21.13 -8.74
C ALA A 170 -40.38 20.08 -7.74
N VAL A 171 -41.01 18.90 -7.68
CA VAL A 171 -40.51 17.79 -6.85
C VAL A 171 -39.26 17.16 -7.46
N ARG A 172 -39.18 17.04 -8.78
CA ARG A 172 -37.99 16.48 -9.48
C ARG A 172 -36.72 17.28 -9.24
N ASP A 173 -36.85 18.59 -8.99
CA ASP A 173 -35.74 19.50 -8.66
C ASP A 173 -35.15 19.24 -7.25
N ILE A 174 -35.81 18.45 -6.41
CA ILE A 174 -35.26 18.04 -5.12
C ILE A 174 -34.15 17.01 -5.37
N HIS A 175 -32.96 17.26 -4.81
CA HIS A 175 -31.79 16.39 -5.02
C HIS A 175 -31.60 15.32 -3.95
N GLU A 176 -32.36 15.35 -2.83
CA GLU A 176 -32.32 14.30 -1.83
C GLU A 176 -33.21 13.12 -2.23
N LEU A 177 -32.59 11.96 -2.39
CA LEU A 177 -33.18 10.74 -2.91
C LEU A 177 -33.34 9.68 -1.82
N ASN A 178 -34.42 8.93 -1.89
CA ASN A 178 -34.60 7.67 -1.19
C ASN A 178 -33.88 6.55 -1.94
N VAL A 179 -32.80 6.02 -1.36
CA VAL A 179 -31.95 5.03 -2.06
C VAL A 179 -32.32 3.58 -1.76
N GLY A 180 -33.35 3.34 -0.94
CA GLY A 180 -33.97 2.02 -0.87
C GLY A 180 -33.39 1.02 0.14
N ALA A 181 -32.96 1.50 1.30
CA ALA A 181 -32.75 0.66 2.48
C ALA A 181 -33.46 1.26 3.69
N TYR A 182 -34.11 0.41 4.47
CA TYR A 182 -34.94 0.81 5.61
C TYR A 182 -34.61 -0.03 6.83
N LEU A 183 -34.62 0.58 8.00
CA LEU A 183 -34.64 -0.11 9.28
C LEU A 183 -35.89 0.33 10.02
N VAL A 184 -36.76 -0.62 10.33
CA VAL A 184 -38.09 -0.33 10.87
C VAL A 184 -38.44 -1.31 11.98
N ALA A 185 -39.12 -0.83 13.02
CA ALA A 185 -39.69 -1.70 14.04
C ALA A 185 -40.73 -2.63 13.39
N ALA A 186 -40.58 -3.94 13.56
CA ALA A 186 -41.44 -4.93 12.89
C ALA A 186 -42.95 -4.71 13.17
N PRO A 187 -43.40 -4.41 14.40
CA PRO A 187 -44.81 -4.10 14.65
C PRO A 187 -45.31 -2.87 13.90
N ALA A 188 -44.47 -1.83 13.78
CA ALA A 188 -44.82 -0.58 13.12
C ALA A 188 -44.99 -0.77 11.61
N ILE A 189 -44.10 -1.52 10.95
CA ILE A 189 -44.19 -1.74 9.51
C ILE A 189 -45.39 -2.62 9.15
N PHE A 190 -45.68 -3.68 9.90
CA PHE A 190 -46.82 -4.55 9.60
C PHE A 190 -48.15 -3.83 9.81
N ALA A 191 -48.28 -3.01 10.87
CA ALA A 191 -49.45 -2.16 11.07
C ALA A 191 -49.65 -1.12 9.96
N ALA A 192 -48.56 -0.57 9.41
CA ALA A 192 -48.63 0.35 8.26
C ALA A 192 -49.01 -0.39 6.96
N LEU A 193 -48.48 -1.59 6.74
CA LEU A 193 -48.76 -2.41 5.55
C LEU A 193 -50.23 -2.83 5.45
N GLU A 194 -50.90 -3.12 6.57
CA GLU A 194 -52.34 -3.46 6.60
C GLU A 194 -53.26 -2.33 6.10
N LYS A 195 -52.77 -1.09 6.13
CA LYS A 195 -53.54 0.10 5.74
C LYS A 195 -53.21 0.60 4.34
N LEU A 196 -52.29 -0.05 3.63
CA LEU A 196 -51.91 0.39 2.28
C LEU A 196 -53.04 0.19 1.28
N ALA A 197 -53.23 1.20 0.43
CA ALA A 197 -54.01 1.09 -0.80
C ALA A 197 -53.05 0.90 -1.99
N PRO A 198 -53.48 0.28 -3.10
CA PRO A 198 -52.67 0.21 -4.30
C PRO A 198 -52.48 1.62 -4.89
N ALA A 199 -51.27 1.92 -5.36
CA ALA A 199 -50.95 3.09 -6.15
C ALA A 199 -51.72 3.08 -7.49
N PRO A 200 -51.75 4.19 -8.26
CA PRO A 200 -52.48 4.27 -9.53
C PRO A 200 -52.10 3.21 -10.57
N ASP A 201 -50.88 2.66 -10.48
CA ASP A 201 -50.38 1.57 -11.33
C ASP A 201 -50.76 0.15 -10.82
N GLY A 202 -51.51 0.07 -9.71
CA GLY A 202 -51.98 -1.15 -9.07
C GLY A 202 -50.96 -1.80 -8.13
N ARG A 203 -49.79 -1.21 -7.89
CA ARG A 203 -48.75 -1.75 -7.00
C ARG A 203 -48.84 -1.18 -5.59
N TYR A 204 -48.29 -1.89 -4.62
CA TYR A 204 -48.13 -1.45 -3.24
C TYR A 204 -46.67 -1.06 -2.99
N PRO A 205 -46.28 0.22 -3.14
CA PRO A 205 -44.90 0.64 -2.91
C PRO A 205 -44.61 0.75 -1.40
N LEU A 206 -43.40 0.36 -1.00
CA LEU A 206 -42.97 0.43 0.40
C LEU A 206 -42.88 1.88 0.92
N THR A 207 -42.70 2.86 0.04
CA THR A 207 -42.62 4.29 0.37
C THR A 207 -43.91 4.83 0.96
N ASP A 208 -45.08 4.29 0.59
CA ASP A 208 -46.36 4.68 1.18
C ASP A 208 -46.47 4.31 2.66
N CYS A 209 -45.75 3.26 3.11
CA CYS A 209 -45.67 2.95 4.54
C CYS A 209 -45.00 4.08 5.32
N VAL A 210 -44.03 4.77 4.73
CA VAL A 210 -43.36 5.90 5.40
C VAL A 210 -44.38 7.01 5.67
N HIS A 211 -45.28 7.29 4.73
CA HIS A 211 -46.33 8.29 4.92
C HIS A 211 -47.30 7.88 6.02
N GLU A 212 -47.70 6.62 6.05
CA GLU A 212 -48.62 6.11 7.08
C GLU A 212 -47.98 6.15 8.49
N LEU A 213 -46.70 5.82 8.60
CA LEU A 213 -45.95 5.92 9.86
C LEU A 213 -45.87 7.38 10.35
N ILE A 214 -45.60 8.33 9.45
CA ILE A 214 -45.58 9.77 9.76
C ILE A 214 -46.97 10.24 10.23
N ARG A 215 -48.03 9.87 9.49
CA ARG A 215 -49.43 10.20 9.86
C ARG A 215 -49.84 9.60 11.21
N SER A 216 -49.32 8.42 11.54
CA SER A 216 -49.53 7.76 12.83
C SER A 216 -48.71 8.37 13.97
N GLY A 217 -47.99 9.47 13.74
CA GLY A 217 -47.17 10.16 14.75
C GLY A 217 -45.89 9.41 15.13
N LEU A 218 -45.50 8.41 14.34
CA LEU A 218 -44.31 7.63 14.61
C LEU A 218 -43.05 8.35 14.12
N ARG A 219 -41.97 8.18 14.88
CA ARG A 219 -40.69 8.83 14.60
C ARG A 219 -40.03 8.22 13.35
N VAL A 220 -39.94 9.02 12.30
CA VAL A 220 -39.21 8.70 11.06
C VAL A 220 -37.93 9.52 10.99
N GLU A 221 -36.80 8.85 10.73
CA GLU A 221 -35.47 9.44 10.62
C GLU A 221 -34.81 9.05 9.29
N SER A 222 -33.72 9.73 8.92
CA SER A 222 -32.89 9.34 7.77
C SER A 222 -31.43 9.26 8.16
N TYR A 223 -30.68 8.34 7.56
CA TYR A 223 -29.22 8.35 7.56
C TYR A 223 -28.73 8.66 6.15
N GLN A 224 -28.15 9.85 5.97
CA GLN A 224 -27.67 10.30 4.67
C GLN A 224 -26.31 9.66 4.35
N ILE A 225 -26.22 8.98 3.21
CA ILE A 225 -24.96 8.54 2.62
C ILE A 225 -24.39 9.62 1.71
N TYR A 226 -23.07 9.68 1.64
CA TYR A 226 -22.34 10.70 0.88
C TYR A 226 -21.48 10.12 -0.25
N ASP A 227 -21.34 8.79 -0.33
CA ASP A 227 -20.64 8.14 -1.44
C ASP A 227 -21.60 7.98 -2.64
N PRO A 228 -21.41 8.74 -3.74
CA PRO A 228 -22.30 8.65 -4.89
C PRO A 228 -22.25 7.29 -5.58
N ASP A 229 -21.21 6.49 -5.35
CA ASP A 229 -21.08 5.14 -5.89
C ASP A 229 -22.02 4.13 -5.20
N GLU A 230 -22.54 4.43 -4.01
CA GLU A 230 -23.50 3.57 -3.30
C GLU A 230 -24.94 3.72 -3.80
N ILE A 231 -25.24 4.84 -4.46
CA ILE A 231 -26.60 5.22 -4.86
C ILE A 231 -27.12 4.34 -6.02
N GLN A 232 -26.23 3.72 -6.80
CA GLN A 232 -26.58 3.04 -8.05
C GLN A 232 -27.16 1.63 -7.81
N GLY A 233 -28.44 1.44 -8.19
CA GLY A 233 -29.06 0.12 -8.36
C GLY A 233 -28.80 -0.45 -9.76
N ILE A 234 -28.98 -1.77 -9.94
CA ILE A 234 -28.66 -2.44 -11.20
C ILE A 234 -29.92 -2.95 -11.90
N ASN A 235 -30.31 -2.28 -12.97
CA ASN A 235 -31.51 -2.61 -13.74
C ASN A 235 -31.22 -2.83 -15.24
N THR A 236 -30.07 -2.38 -15.74
CA THR A 236 -29.65 -2.49 -17.15
C THR A 236 -28.23 -3.08 -17.28
N PRO A 237 -27.84 -3.59 -18.46
CA PRO A 237 -26.45 -4.01 -18.71
C PRO A 237 -25.42 -2.89 -18.51
N GLN A 238 -25.79 -1.63 -18.77
CA GLN A 238 -24.92 -0.48 -18.54
C GLN A 238 -24.71 -0.23 -17.04
N ASP A 239 -25.76 -0.39 -16.22
CA ASP A 239 -25.62 -0.33 -14.75
C ASP A 239 -24.70 -1.44 -14.24
N LEU A 240 -24.75 -2.63 -14.85
CA LEU A 240 -23.89 -3.76 -14.49
C LEU A 240 -22.41 -3.46 -14.76
N GLU A 241 -22.08 -2.92 -15.95
CA GLU A 241 -20.71 -2.51 -16.29
C GLU A 241 -20.21 -1.41 -15.34
N GLN A 242 -21.06 -0.42 -15.04
CA GLN A 242 -20.74 0.65 -14.11
C GLN A 242 -20.53 0.14 -12.68
N ALA A 243 -21.37 -0.78 -12.22
CA ALA A 243 -21.23 -1.42 -10.92
C ALA A 243 -19.94 -2.25 -10.82
N GLU A 244 -19.57 -2.98 -11.89
CA GLU A 244 -18.31 -3.72 -11.94
C GLU A 244 -17.11 -2.77 -11.85
N PHE A 245 -17.16 -1.66 -12.60
CA PHE A 245 -16.14 -0.61 -12.51
C PHE A 245 -16.05 -0.03 -11.08
N ILE A 246 -17.19 0.26 -10.44
CA ILE A 246 -17.22 0.74 -9.05
C ILE A 246 -16.61 -0.27 -8.07
N LEU A 247 -16.92 -1.56 -8.20
CA LEU A 247 -16.36 -2.59 -7.32
C LEU A 247 -14.85 -2.72 -7.52
N GLN A 248 -14.36 -2.74 -8.76
CA GLN A 248 -12.92 -2.77 -9.04
C GLN A 248 -12.24 -1.50 -8.53
N LYS A 249 -12.82 -0.32 -8.77
CA LYS A 249 -12.38 0.97 -8.22
C LYS A 249 -12.27 0.88 -6.69
N ARG A 250 -13.23 0.27 -6.00
CA ARG A 250 -13.21 0.10 -4.53
C ARG A 250 -12.10 -0.83 -4.06
N LEU A 251 -11.70 -1.86 -4.83
CA LEU A 251 -10.55 -2.70 -4.50
C LEU A 251 -9.25 -1.90 -4.49
N PHE A 252 -9.14 -0.92 -5.38
CA PHE A 252 -7.97 -0.07 -5.51
C PHE A 252 -8.02 1.22 -4.67
N ARG A 253 -9.14 1.48 -3.98
CA ARG A 253 -9.24 2.63 -3.08
C ARG A 253 -8.21 2.41 -1.97
N PRO A 254 -7.29 3.37 -1.73
CA PRO A 254 -6.32 3.23 -0.66
C PRO A 254 -7.06 2.88 0.63
N ARG A 255 -6.86 1.66 1.11
CA ARG A 255 -7.29 1.30 2.45
C ARG A 255 -6.27 1.97 3.36
N ARG A 256 -6.75 2.68 4.37
CA ARG A 256 -5.92 2.96 5.52
C ARG A 256 -5.84 1.65 6.29
N GLU A 257 -4.98 0.75 5.83
CA GLU A 257 -4.69 -0.50 6.55
C GLU A 257 -4.24 -0.19 7.98
N GLU A 258 -3.64 1.00 8.16
CA GLU A 258 -3.36 1.60 9.45
C GLU A 258 -4.60 1.78 10.34
N GLU A 259 -5.75 2.22 9.80
CA GLU A 259 -7.02 2.31 10.55
C GLU A 259 -7.56 0.93 10.94
N GLN A 260 -7.21 -0.11 10.19
CA GLN A 260 -7.58 -1.49 10.48
C GLN A 260 -6.61 -2.15 11.47
N ASN A 261 -5.59 -1.42 11.92
CA ASN A 261 -4.52 -1.93 12.76
C ASN A 261 -3.91 -3.21 12.17
N GLN A 262 -3.69 -3.23 10.85
CA GLN A 262 -3.09 -4.35 10.12
C GLN A 262 -1.62 -4.05 9.77
N VAL A 263 -0.83 -5.11 9.75
CA VAL A 263 0.55 -5.12 9.26
C VAL A 263 0.53 -5.53 7.78
N SER A 264 1.32 -4.83 6.98
CA SER A 264 1.40 -5.03 5.53
C SER A 264 2.83 -4.84 5.05
N PHE A 265 3.41 -5.88 4.46
CA PHE A 265 4.80 -5.86 3.99
C PHE A 265 4.89 -5.23 2.60
N GLY A 266 5.73 -4.22 2.47
CA GLY A 266 6.16 -3.67 1.20
C GLY A 266 7.47 -4.29 0.69
N THR A 267 8.06 -3.67 -0.32
CA THR A 267 9.31 -4.14 -0.95
C THR A 267 10.54 -4.07 -0.05
N GLY A 268 10.49 -3.26 1.00
CA GLY A 268 11.61 -3.02 1.92
C GLY A 268 11.19 -3.11 3.38
N GLY A 269 10.37 -4.11 3.72
CA GLY A 269 9.83 -4.34 5.05
C GLY A 269 8.41 -3.79 5.26
N TRP A 270 7.94 -3.83 6.49
CA TRP A 270 6.69 -3.19 6.91
C TRP A 270 6.95 -1.72 7.27
N ARG A 271 6.14 -0.80 6.77
CA ARG A 271 6.18 0.64 7.11
C ARG A 271 4.78 1.14 7.35
N ALA A 272 4.61 2.01 8.34
CA ALA A 272 3.35 2.67 8.62
C ALA A 272 3.56 3.99 9.37
N ILE A 273 2.53 4.84 9.38
CA ILE A 273 2.51 6.07 10.17
C ILE A 273 2.46 5.73 11.66
N ILE A 274 3.29 6.42 12.45
CA ILE A 274 3.36 6.27 13.90
C ILE A 274 2.00 6.65 14.52
N GLY A 275 1.47 5.77 15.38
CA GLY A 275 0.21 5.99 16.08
C GLY A 275 -1.04 5.56 15.30
N GLU A 276 -0.92 5.34 13.99
CA GLU A 276 -1.96 4.68 13.20
C GLU A 276 -1.58 3.20 13.02
N GLY A 277 -0.81 2.87 11.99
CA GLY A 277 -0.41 1.49 11.71
C GLY A 277 0.84 1.08 12.47
N PHE A 278 1.83 1.97 12.66
CA PHE A 278 3.02 1.65 13.43
C PHE A 278 2.74 1.90 14.92
N THR A 279 2.33 0.82 15.59
CA THR A 279 2.08 0.79 17.04
C THR A 279 2.95 -0.28 17.70
N LEU A 280 3.28 -0.11 18.98
CA LEU A 280 4.00 -1.15 19.73
C LEU A 280 3.19 -2.46 19.85
N HIS A 281 1.87 -2.42 19.67
CA HIS A 281 1.04 -3.62 19.56
C HIS A 281 1.33 -4.39 18.27
N ASN A 282 1.45 -3.68 17.13
CA ASN A 282 1.78 -4.30 15.84
C ASN A 282 3.21 -4.80 15.78
N VAL A 283 4.16 -4.04 16.35
CA VAL A 283 5.53 -4.51 16.52
C VAL A 283 5.56 -5.84 17.27
N ARG A 284 4.85 -5.94 18.41
CA ARG A 284 4.83 -7.17 19.19
C ARG A 284 4.14 -8.34 18.49
N ARG A 285 3.00 -8.12 17.82
CA ARG A 285 2.33 -9.16 17.03
C ARG A 285 3.21 -9.67 15.90
N LEU A 286 3.90 -8.77 15.22
CA LEU A 286 4.82 -9.13 14.14
C LEU A 286 6.02 -9.93 14.68
N CYS A 287 6.61 -9.49 15.80
CA CYS A 287 7.70 -10.23 16.45
C CYS A 287 7.23 -11.60 16.97
N GLN A 288 5.98 -11.73 17.41
CA GLN A 288 5.41 -13.03 17.82
C GLN A 288 5.29 -13.97 16.62
N ALA A 289 4.80 -13.48 15.47
CA ALA A 289 4.75 -14.29 14.24
C ALA A 289 6.15 -14.75 13.79
N LEU A 290 7.16 -13.86 13.88
CA LEU A 290 8.56 -14.21 13.63
C LEU A 290 9.10 -15.24 14.64
N ALA A 291 8.81 -15.08 15.93
CA ALA A 291 9.21 -16.03 16.97
C ALA A 291 8.57 -17.41 16.76
N ASN A 292 7.30 -17.46 16.36
CA ASN A 292 6.62 -18.69 16.00
C ASN A 292 7.31 -19.39 14.82
N GLU A 293 7.73 -18.63 13.81
CA GLU A 293 8.44 -19.17 12.66
C GLU A 293 9.83 -19.73 13.02
N ILE A 294 10.61 -19.01 13.84
CA ILE A 294 11.89 -19.51 14.38
C ILE A 294 11.68 -20.84 15.13
N THR A 295 10.63 -20.91 15.97
CA THR A 295 10.29 -22.11 16.76
C THR A 295 9.87 -23.27 15.85
N ARG A 296 9.06 -23.02 14.82
CA ARG A 296 8.67 -24.05 13.83
C ARG A 296 9.87 -24.63 13.08
N ARG A 297 10.90 -23.82 12.84
CA ARG A 297 12.16 -24.24 12.20
C ARG A 297 13.14 -24.90 13.17
N GLY A 298 12.91 -24.83 14.48
CA GLY A 298 13.84 -25.33 15.50
C GLY A 298 15.14 -24.51 15.57
N GLU A 299 15.04 -23.20 15.30
CA GLU A 299 16.19 -22.29 15.16
C GLU A 299 16.38 -21.35 16.35
N GLU A 300 15.70 -21.58 17.47
CA GLU A 300 15.64 -20.68 18.63
C GLU A 300 17.03 -20.34 19.16
N LYS A 301 17.95 -21.32 19.17
CA LYS A 301 19.33 -21.15 19.65
C LYS A 301 20.17 -20.17 18.83
N ARG A 302 19.79 -19.92 17.57
CA ARG A 302 20.47 -18.92 16.71
C ARG A 302 20.17 -17.50 17.18
N GLY A 303 19.06 -17.30 17.91
CA GLY A 303 18.65 -16.00 18.42
C GLY A 303 18.31 -14.99 17.33
N VAL A 304 18.12 -13.74 17.73
CA VAL A 304 17.88 -12.61 16.81
C VAL A 304 18.81 -11.44 17.10
N LEU A 305 19.13 -10.66 16.07
CA LEU A 305 19.83 -9.38 16.18
C LEU A 305 18.84 -8.25 15.95
N ILE A 306 18.81 -7.25 16.83
CA ILE A 306 17.88 -6.11 16.75
C ILE A 306 18.66 -4.80 16.72
N GLY A 307 18.50 -4.04 15.64
CA GLY A 307 18.98 -2.67 15.48
C GLY A 307 17.85 -1.68 15.18
N TYR A 308 18.16 -0.40 15.26
CA TYR A 308 17.22 0.69 15.06
C TYR A 308 17.94 1.95 14.59
N ASP A 309 17.23 2.84 13.91
CA ASP A 309 17.74 4.17 13.54
C ASP A 309 17.32 5.27 14.53
N ARG A 310 17.62 6.52 14.17
CA ARG A 310 17.38 7.72 15.00
C ARG A 310 15.94 8.22 14.99
N ARG A 311 15.01 7.52 14.35
CA ARG A 311 13.62 7.97 14.24
C ARG A 311 12.90 7.86 15.58
N PHE A 312 11.85 8.68 15.72
CA PHE A 312 10.96 8.57 16.86
C PHE A 312 10.39 7.15 16.97
N LEU A 313 10.42 6.59 18.19
CA LEU A 313 10.03 5.23 18.57
C LEU A 313 10.87 4.05 18.05
N SER A 314 11.92 4.24 17.24
CA SER A 314 12.69 3.09 16.73
C SER A 314 13.35 2.29 17.86
N ARG A 315 13.94 2.95 18.85
CA ARG A 315 14.52 2.30 20.03
C ARG A 315 13.46 1.53 20.83
N GLN A 316 12.34 2.17 21.14
CA GLN A 316 11.25 1.58 21.92
C GLN A 316 10.61 0.39 21.19
N ALA A 317 10.58 0.41 19.86
CA ALA A 317 10.15 -0.73 19.06
C ALA A 317 11.15 -1.89 19.16
N GLY A 318 12.46 -1.60 19.15
CA GLY A 318 13.51 -2.58 19.42
C GLY A 318 13.38 -3.24 20.80
N ASP A 319 13.16 -2.43 21.83
CA ASP A 319 12.90 -2.88 23.21
C ASP A 319 11.65 -3.79 23.26
N ALA A 320 10.53 -3.36 22.66
CA ALA A 320 9.28 -4.14 22.62
C ALA A 320 9.41 -5.46 21.82
N ALA A 321 10.26 -5.50 20.81
CA ALA A 321 10.58 -6.73 20.09
C ALA A 321 11.40 -7.68 20.95
N ALA A 322 12.41 -7.17 21.66
CA ALA A 322 13.24 -7.95 22.58
C ALA A 322 12.41 -8.64 23.67
N GLU A 323 11.42 -7.94 24.25
CA GLU A 323 10.46 -8.50 25.22
C GLU A 323 9.76 -9.77 24.69
N VAL A 324 9.34 -9.74 23.41
CA VAL A 324 8.59 -10.84 22.77
C VAL A 324 9.51 -12.03 22.48
N PHE A 325 10.65 -11.80 21.85
CA PHE A 325 11.60 -12.90 21.57
C PHE A 325 12.08 -13.55 22.86
N ALA A 326 12.38 -12.76 23.90
CA ALA A 326 12.76 -13.26 25.21
C ALA A 326 11.63 -14.10 25.85
N GLY A 327 10.37 -13.65 25.79
CA GLY A 327 9.23 -14.40 26.29
C GLY A 327 9.01 -15.74 25.58
N ASN A 328 9.49 -15.86 24.34
CA ASN A 328 9.46 -17.09 23.55
C ASN A 328 10.76 -17.92 23.68
N ASN A 329 11.62 -17.62 24.65
CA ASN A 329 12.91 -18.30 24.90
C ASN A 329 13.92 -18.19 23.74
N ILE A 330 13.85 -17.13 22.94
CA ILE A 330 14.78 -16.85 21.84
C ILE A 330 15.79 -15.80 22.32
N PRO A 331 17.10 -16.10 22.33
CA PRO A 331 18.13 -15.13 22.71
C PRO A 331 18.13 -13.91 21.79
N VAL A 332 18.35 -12.73 22.36
CA VAL A 332 18.34 -11.45 21.64
C VAL A 332 19.69 -10.75 21.82
N THR A 333 20.29 -10.33 20.72
CA THR A 333 21.36 -9.33 20.73
C THR A 333 20.74 -8.00 20.31
N LEU A 334 20.57 -7.10 21.29
CA LEU A 334 20.00 -5.77 21.08
C LEU A 334 21.14 -4.76 20.92
N LEU A 335 21.23 -4.08 19.77
CA LEU A 335 22.27 -3.08 19.56
C LEU A 335 22.14 -1.95 20.59
N SER A 336 23.29 -1.51 21.12
CA SER A 336 23.34 -0.50 22.19
C SER A 336 23.08 0.91 21.65
N GLU A 337 23.46 1.17 20.41
CA GLU A 337 23.37 2.46 19.74
C GLU A 337 22.55 2.38 18.45
N ASP A 338 22.16 3.54 17.91
CA ASP A 338 21.57 3.60 16.58
C ASP A 338 22.59 3.16 15.52
N ALA A 339 22.13 2.38 14.53
CA ALA A 339 23.02 1.70 13.60
C ALA A 339 22.51 1.77 12.16
N PRO A 340 23.42 1.79 11.16
CA PRO A 340 23.06 1.59 9.76
C PRO A 340 22.37 0.26 9.49
N THR A 341 21.40 0.25 8.56
CA THR A 341 20.87 -0.99 7.98
C THR A 341 21.98 -1.94 7.50
N PRO A 342 23.02 -1.51 6.75
CA PRO A 342 24.09 -2.43 6.34
C PRO A 342 24.88 -3.05 7.51
N LEU A 343 25.02 -2.35 8.64
CA LEU A 343 25.64 -2.91 9.84
C LEU A 343 24.78 -4.04 10.43
N VAL A 344 23.45 -3.85 10.51
CA VAL A 344 22.54 -4.90 11.00
C VAL A 344 22.58 -6.11 10.08
N THR A 345 22.57 -5.89 8.77
CA THR A 345 22.70 -6.95 7.76
C THR A 345 23.99 -7.74 7.93
N TYR A 346 25.13 -7.05 8.05
CA TYR A 346 26.45 -7.64 8.26
C TYR A 346 26.49 -8.45 9.57
N ALA A 347 26.08 -7.84 10.68
CA ALA A 347 26.11 -8.46 12.00
C ALA A 347 25.21 -9.70 12.09
N THR A 348 24.07 -9.68 11.39
CA THR A 348 23.14 -10.83 11.30
C THR A 348 23.84 -12.02 10.64
N ALA A 349 24.52 -11.78 9.51
CA ALA A 349 25.26 -12.79 8.77
C ALA A 349 26.39 -13.43 9.59
N ILE A 350 27.26 -12.60 10.19
CA ILE A 350 28.41 -13.13 10.94
C ILE A 350 28.02 -13.83 12.25
N ARG A 351 26.87 -13.48 12.83
CA ARG A 351 26.32 -14.17 14.02
C ARG A 351 25.50 -15.39 13.66
N ASN A 352 25.19 -15.60 12.37
CA ASN A 352 24.25 -16.61 11.90
C ASN A 352 22.92 -16.57 12.70
N ALA A 353 22.44 -15.37 13.01
CA ALA A 353 21.19 -15.18 13.74
C ALA A 353 20.01 -15.73 12.91
N ALA A 354 18.92 -16.15 13.55
CA ALA A 354 17.74 -16.63 12.83
C ALA A 354 17.13 -15.49 11.99
N TYR A 355 17.03 -14.30 12.59
CA TYR A 355 16.66 -13.07 11.91
C TYR A 355 17.48 -11.86 12.38
N GLY A 356 17.70 -10.94 11.46
CA GLY A 356 18.07 -9.56 11.73
C GLY A 356 16.86 -8.64 11.64
N LEU A 357 16.68 -7.76 12.62
CA LEU A 357 15.58 -6.81 12.69
C LEU A 357 16.16 -5.39 12.68
N MET A 358 15.72 -4.56 11.74
CA MET A 358 16.10 -3.14 11.68
C MET A 358 14.87 -2.26 11.72
N PHE A 359 14.68 -1.55 12.83
CA PHE A 359 13.59 -0.58 12.98
C PHE A 359 13.96 0.72 12.29
N THR A 360 13.30 0.97 11.15
CA THR A 360 13.53 2.13 10.29
C THR A 360 12.42 2.26 9.25
N ALA A 361 12.17 3.50 8.81
CA ALA A 361 11.45 3.77 7.56
C ALA A 361 12.35 4.31 6.44
N SER A 362 13.67 4.17 6.56
CA SER A 362 14.67 4.65 5.59
C SER A 362 14.43 6.13 5.27
N HIS A 363 14.27 6.47 4.00
CA HIS A 363 14.02 7.82 3.50
C HIS A 363 12.61 8.39 3.78
N ASN A 364 11.65 7.65 4.35
CA ASN A 364 10.31 8.19 4.57
C ASN A 364 10.31 9.41 5.51
N PRO A 365 9.31 10.32 5.40
CA PRO A 365 9.14 11.46 6.32
C PRO A 365 9.04 11.09 7.81
N PRO A 366 9.46 11.95 8.75
CA PRO A 366 9.65 11.61 10.18
C PRO A 366 8.49 10.91 10.89
N GLU A 367 7.25 11.14 10.48
CA GLU A 367 6.03 10.54 11.02
C GLU A 367 5.86 9.04 10.72
N TRP A 368 6.66 8.49 9.81
CA TRP A 368 6.66 7.06 9.48
C TRP A 368 7.60 6.27 10.40
N ASN A 369 7.35 4.99 10.64
CA ASN A 369 8.38 4.07 11.11
C ASN A 369 8.14 2.69 10.45
N GLY A 370 9.02 1.72 10.70
CA GLY A 370 8.92 0.43 10.06
C GLY A 370 9.86 -0.61 10.64
N LEU A 371 9.80 -1.81 10.06
CA LEU A 371 10.68 -2.92 10.36
C LEU A 371 11.12 -3.59 9.05
N LYS A 372 12.43 -3.67 8.85
CA LYS A 372 13.06 -4.58 7.89
C LYS A 372 13.43 -5.88 8.63
N VAL A 373 13.17 -7.01 7.98
CA VAL A 373 13.54 -8.33 8.50
C VAL A 373 14.50 -8.98 7.50
N PHE A 374 15.63 -9.45 8.02
CA PHE A 374 16.71 -10.08 7.26
C PHE A 374 16.86 -11.53 7.67
N HIS A 375 17.09 -12.40 6.69
CA HIS A 375 17.53 -13.77 6.89
C HIS A 375 18.89 -13.83 7.59
N GLY A 376 19.24 -15.02 8.08
CA GLY A 376 20.53 -15.26 8.73
C GLY A 376 21.76 -15.06 7.85
N ASP A 377 21.62 -14.90 6.53
CA ASP A 377 22.67 -14.50 5.59
C ASP A 377 22.68 -12.98 5.29
N GLY A 378 21.78 -12.22 5.92
CA GLY A 378 21.60 -10.80 5.72
C GLY A 378 20.70 -10.41 4.53
N SER A 379 20.19 -11.38 3.76
CA SER A 379 19.27 -11.06 2.66
C SER A 379 17.87 -10.69 3.18
N LEU A 380 17.10 -9.91 2.41
CA LEU A 380 15.70 -9.61 2.74
C LEU A 380 14.82 -10.85 2.51
N LEU A 381 13.77 -10.99 3.32
CA LEU A 381 12.73 -12.01 3.11
C LEU A 381 12.05 -11.88 1.73
N LEU A 382 11.68 -13.01 1.14
CA LEU A 382 10.95 -13.07 -0.13
C LEU A 382 9.43 -12.88 0.06
N ASP A 383 8.70 -12.62 -1.03
CA ASP A 383 7.26 -12.31 -1.00
C ASP A 383 6.42 -13.41 -0.33
N ASP A 384 6.72 -14.68 -0.60
CA ASP A 384 5.97 -15.80 -0.02
C ASP A 384 6.14 -15.87 1.49
N GLU A 385 7.33 -15.54 1.99
CA GLU A 385 7.66 -15.57 3.42
C GLU A 385 7.01 -14.38 4.14
N THR A 386 7.15 -13.17 3.59
CA THR A 386 6.51 -11.98 4.17
C THR A 386 5.00 -12.11 4.16
N GLY A 387 4.40 -12.72 3.11
CA GLY A 387 2.96 -12.99 3.04
C GLY A 387 2.45 -13.95 4.12
N GLN A 388 3.23 -15.00 4.43
CA GLN A 388 2.90 -15.93 5.51
C GLN A 388 2.99 -15.25 6.88
N ILE A 389 4.09 -14.55 7.15
CA ILE A 389 4.30 -13.81 8.41
C ILE A 389 3.23 -12.73 8.59
N GLN A 390 2.88 -12.01 7.53
CA GLN A 390 1.82 -11.00 7.52
C GLN A 390 0.46 -11.60 7.90
N SER A 391 0.10 -12.71 7.27
CA SER A 391 -1.17 -13.38 7.49
C SER A 391 -1.31 -13.87 8.93
N GLU A 392 -0.23 -14.42 9.50
CA GLU A 392 -0.20 -14.82 10.90
C GLU A 392 -0.28 -13.60 11.84
N THR A 393 0.52 -12.57 11.59
CA THR A 393 0.53 -11.32 12.36
C THR A 393 -0.86 -10.69 12.47
N ASN A 394 -1.59 -10.63 11.36
CA ASN A 394 -2.92 -10.02 11.30
C ASN A 394 -4.03 -10.88 11.93
N ARG A 395 -3.79 -12.19 12.13
CA ARG A 395 -4.71 -13.10 12.82
C ARG A 395 -4.51 -13.09 14.33
N LEU A 396 -3.28 -12.82 14.80
CA LEU A 396 -2.94 -12.80 16.22
C LEU A 396 -3.71 -11.69 16.96
N ALA A 397 -4.41 -12.09 18.02
CA ALA A 397 -4.93 -11.20 19.05
C ALA A 397 -3.80 -10.72 19.98
N LEU A 398 -4.05 -9.64 20.73
CA LEU A 398 -3.02 -9.07 21.61
C LEU A 398 -2.69 -10.00 22.77
N GLU A 399 -3.66 -10.78 23.23
CA GLU A 399 -3.54 -11.72 24.33
C GLU A 399 -2.72 -12.97 23.95
N GLU A 400 -2.52 -13.22 22.64
CA GLU A 400 -1.71 -14.32 22.12
C GLU A 400 -0.21 -13.97 22.03
N VAL A 401 0.16 -12.72 22.29
CA VAL A 401 1.57 -12.28 22.31
C VAL A 401 2.22 -12.69 23.63
N ILE A 402 3.24 -13.54 23.54
CA ILE A 402 4.05 -13.98 24.68
C ILE A 402 5.22 -13.00 24.82
N LYS A 403 5.36 -12.42 26.01
CA LYS A 403 6.44 -11.49 26.33
C LYS A 403 6.77 -11.50 27.81
N ILE A 404 7.98 -11.05 28.14
CA ILE A 404 8.40 -10.71 29.50
C ILE A 404 8.89 -9.26 29.54
N ASP A 405 8.96 -8.67 30.73
CA ASP A 405 9.48 -7.31 30.88
C ASP A 405 10.98 -7.26 30.53
N LEU A 406 11.41 -6.16 29.90
CA LEU A 406 12.77 -6.05 29.35
C LEU A 406 13.87 -6.11 30.42
N ASP A 407 13.62 -5.54 31.60
CA ASP A 407 14.55 -5.60 32.74
C ASP A 407 14.80 -7.05 33.18
N ILE A 408 13.74 -7.86 33.32
CA ILE A 408 13.84 -9.30 33.60
C ILE A 408 14.61 -10.02 32.48
N ALA A 409 14.35 -9.66 31.23
CA ALA A 409 15.02 -10.25 30.08
C ALA A 409 16.53 -9.93 30.02
N LEU A 410 16.92 -8.71 30.41
CA LEU A 410 18.32 -8.29 30.53
C LEU A 410 19.01 -8.98 31.72
N GLU A 411 18.36 -9.02 32.89
CA GLU A 411 18.90 -9.65 34.10
C GLU A 411 19.11 -11.16 33.94
N SER A 412 18.19 -11.85 33.25
CA SER A 412 18.34 -13.28 32.94
C SER A 412 19.44 -13.54 31.88
N GLY A 413 19.88 -12.51 31.17
CA GLY A 413 20.89 -12.61 30.11
C GLY A 413 20.39 -13.24 28.82
N ILE A 414 19.07 -13.42 28.65
CA ILE A 414 18.48 -13.85 27.37
C ILE A 414 18.51 -12.71 26.35
N VAL A 415 18.33 -11.47 26.82
CA VAL A 415 18.61 -10.25 26.04
C VAL A 415 19.98 -9.73 26.45
N ARG A 416 20.85 -9.44 25.48
CA ARG A 416 22.18 -8.88 25.72
C ARG A 416 22.40 -7.64 24.85
N PRO A 417 22.94 -6.54 25.40
CA PRO A 417 23.46 -5.45 24.60
C PRO A 417 24.57 -5.93 23.67
N GLY A 418 24.59 -5.43 22.44
CA GLY A 418 25.61 -5.72 21.44
C GLY A 418 26.15 -4.45 20.78
N ASP A 419 27.36 -4.54 20.26
CA ASP A 419 27.98 -3.55 19.39
C ASP A 419 28.83 -4.27 18.34
N PHE A 420 28.66 -3.86 17.09
CA PHE A 420 29.27 -4.44 15.89
C PHE A 420 29.91 -3.38 15.00
N THR A 421 29.97 -2.13 15.48
CA THR A 421 30.43 -0.98 14.69
C THR A 421 31.83 -1.21 14.15
N ASN A 422 32.78 -1.59 15.02
CA ASN A 422 34.16 -1.84 14.61
C ASN A 422 34.26 -3.03 13.65
N GLN A 423 33.57 -4.14 13.92
CA GLN A 423 33.61 -5.31 13.04
C GLN A 423 33.09 -5.00 11.63
N TYR A 424 32.03 -4.20 11.55
CA TYR A 424 31.48 -3.74 10.27
C TYR A 424 32.42 -2.75 9.56
N VAL A 425 33.00 -1.78 10.29
CA VAL A 425 34.00 -0.85 9.74
C VAL A 425 35.21 -1.62 9.21
N ASP A 426 35.79 -2.53 10.00
CA ASP A 426 36.92 -3.37 9.60
C ASP A 426 36.61 -4.18 8.34
N ALA A 427 35.39 -4.71 8.22
CA ALA A 427 34.96 -5.46 7.04
C ALA A 427 34.84 -4.57 5.79
N VAL A 428 34.35 -3.33 5.94
CA VAL A 428 34.31 -2.36 4.85
C VAL A 428 35.72 -1.94 4.45
N GLU A 429 36.59 -1.63 5.42
CA GLU A 429 37.97 -1.23 5.18
C GLU A 429 38.79 -2.32 4.50
N ALA A 430 38.55 -3.59 4.82
CA ALA A 430 39.20 -4.73 4.16
C ALA A 430 38.89 -4.82 2.66
N LEU A 431 37.82 -4.18 2.19
CA LEU A 431 37.42 -4.15 0.78
C LEU A 431 37.89 -2.90 0.03
N ILE A 432 38.54 -1.96 0.74
CA ILE A 432 38.90 -0.63 0.24
C ILE A 432 40.41 -0.38 0.29
N ASP A 433 40.98 0.22 -0.75
CA ASP A 433 42.40 0.64 -0.79
C ASP A 433 42.62 1.93 0.04
N LEU A 434 42.67 1.78 1.37
CA LEU A 434 42.86 2.89 2.31
C LEU A 434 44.17 3.65 2.08
N ASP A 435 45.22 2.97 1.63
CA ASP A 435 46.52 3.60 1.39
C ASP A 435 46.49 4.52 0.17
N ALA A 436 45.80 4.13 -0.90
CA ALA A 436 45.55 5.03 -2.02
C ALA A 436 44.77 6.28 -1.57
N ILE A 437 43.73 6.10 -0.74
CA ILE A 437 42.93 7.23 -0.21
C ILE A 437 43.78 8.17 0.64
N ARG A 438 44.59 7.62 1.56
CA ARG A 438 45.51 8.40 2.41
C ARG A 438 46.49 9.24 1.58
N GLN A 439 47.02 8.68 0.50
CA GLN A 439 47.96 9.37 -0.38
C GLN A 439 47.29 10.46 -1.23
N ALA A 440 46.00 10.31 -1.56
CA ALA A 440 45.26 11.28 -2.36
C ALA A 440 44.94 12.56 -1.58
N GLY A 441 44.77 12.49 -0.25
CA GLY A 441 44.56 13.66 0.61
C GLY A 441 43.25 14.41 0.33
N LEU A 442 42.20 13.67 -0.07
CA LEU A 442 40.91 14.21 -0.51
C LEU A 442 40.20 15.01 0.59
N LYS A 443 39.55 16.10 0.18
CA LYS A 443 38.67 16.93 1.01
C LYS A 443 37.22 16.54 0.73
N VAL A 444 36.55 15.99 1.74
CA VAL A 444 35.20 15.39 1.60
C VAL A 444 34.24 16.06 2.57
N ILE A 445 33.04 16.38 2.11
CA ILE A 445 31.93 16.84 2.97
C ILE A 445 30.82 15.80 2.98
N VAL A 446 30.28 15.49 4.15
CA VAL A 446 29.31 14.42 4.36
C VAL A 446 28.03 14.97 5.01
N ASP A 447 26.88 14.64 4.42
CA ASP A 447 25.55 14.93 4.95
C ASP A 447 24.82 13.59 5.26
N PRO A 448 24.88 13.08 6.51
CA PRO A 448 24.09 11.92 6.92
C PRO A 448 22.59 12.25 7.06
N MET A 449 22.16 13.49 6.80
CA MET A 449 20.77 13.93 6.85
C MET A 449 20.10 13.66 8.21
N TYR A 450 20.83 13.85 9.32
CA TYR A 450 20.47 13.48 10.70
C TYR A 450 20.27 11.96 10.95
N GLY A 451 20.56 11.12 9.96
CA GLY A 451 20.51 9.66 10.03
C GLY A 451 21.74 9.05 10.71
N VAL A 452 21.87 7.73 10.55
CA VAL A 452 22.83 6.87 11.26
C VAL A 452 24.21 6.73 10.59
N GLY A 453 24.38 7.25 9.36
CA GLY A 453 25.61 7.06 8.59
C GLY A 453 26.85 7.77 9.13
N GLN A 454 26.69 8.71 10.07
CA GLN A 454 27.77 9.56 10.57
C GLN A 454 28.93 8.77 11.19
N LEU A 455 28.63 7.86 12.13
CA LEU A 455 29.65 7.18 12.93
C LEU A 455 30.52 6.28 12.06
N THR A 456 29.90 5.34 11.35
CA THR A 456 30.61 4.34 10.53
C THR A 456 31.37 4.97 9.37
N LEU A 457 30.72 5.83 8.57
CA LEU A 457 31.39 6.49 7.44
C LEU A 457 32.46 7.48 7.94
N GLY A 458 32.21 8.15 9.07
CA GLY A 458 33.18 9.05 9.68
C GLY A 458 34.43 8.33 10.17
N THR A 459 34.31 7.16 10.79
CA THR A 459 35.46 6.33 11.17
C THR A 459 36.29 5.98 9.93
N ILE A 460 35.67 5.37 8.92
CA ILE A 460 36.37 4.94 7.68
C ILE A 460 37.12 6.11 7.03
N LEU A 461 36.44 7.25 6.82
CA LEU A 461 37.07 8.39 6.15
C LEU A 461 38.16 9.05 7.01
N THR A 462 38.02 9.04 8.33
CA THR A 462 39.05 9.56 9.25
C THR A 462 40.28 8.66 9.27
N GLU A 463 40.10 7.33 9.30
CA GLU A 463 41.20 6.36 9.23
C GLU A 463 41.90 6.37 7.86
N ALA A 464 41.15 6.65 6.80
CA ALA A 464 41.66 6.94 5.47
C ALA A 464 42.37 8.32 5.37
N ARG A 465 42.43 9.09 6.46
CA ARG A 465 43.05 10.44 6.55
C ARG A 465 42.47 11.45 5.55
N CYS A 466 41.21 11.30 5.18
CA CYS A 466 40.49 12.35 4.44
C CYS A 466 40.33 13.60 5.32
N ARG A 467 40.25 14.77 4.69
CA ARG A 467 39.81 16.00 5.37
C ARG A 467 38.28 16.03 5.33
N VAL A 468 37.65 15.55 6.39
CA VAL A 468 36.20 15.34 6.44
C VAL A 468 35.51 16.47 7.20
N THR A 469 34.43 17.00 6.63
CA THR A 469 33.49 17.89 7.30
C THR A 469 32.10 17.25 7.30
N PHE A 470 31.38 17.37 8.41
CA PHE A 470 30.00 16.93 8.53
C PHE A 470 29.03 18.11 8.59
N ILE A 471 27.85 17.92 7.99
CA ILE A 471 26.68 18.78 8.18
C ILE A 471 25.48 17.90 8.56
N HIS A 472 24.52 18.43 9.33
CA HIS A 472 23.34 17.67 9.77
C HIS A 472 23.64 16.37 10.53
N GLU A 473 24.71 16.34 11.32
CA GLU A 473 25.21 15.16 12.04
C GLU A 473 24.54 14.94 13.41
N ARG A 474 23.95 15.99 13.98
CA ARG A 474 23.28 15.92 15.29
C ARG A 474 22.13 14.91 15.30
N HIS A 475 21.88 14.31 16.47
CA HIS A 475 20.68 13.49 16.66
C HIS A 475 19.41 14.37 16.57
N ASN A 476 18.58 14.13 15.55
CA ASN A 476 17.31 14.81 15.37
C ASN A 476 16.27 13.83 14.79
N PRO A 477 15.33 13.31 15.61
CA PRO A 477 14.35 12.32 15.16
C PRO A 477 13.34 12.88 14.14
N LEU A 478 13.31 14.20 13.96
CA LEU A 478 12.49 14.89 12.96
C LEU A 478 13.24 15.17 11.65
N PHE A 479 14.52 14.79 11.52
CA PHE A 479 15.34 15.03 10.33
C PHE A 479 15.28 16.48 9.80
N GLY A 480 15.21 17.46 10.69
CA GLY A 480 15.06 18.88 10.32
C GLY A 480 13.68 19.24 9.74
N GLY A 481 12.65 18.44 9.98
CA GLY A 481 11.28 18.63 9.51
C GLY A 481 11.05 18.16 8.06
N ARG A 482 11.94 17.32 7.52
CA ARG A 482 11.89 16.85 6.13
C ARG A 482 12.17 15.34 6.06
N SER A 483 11.87 14.74 4.92
CA SER A 483 12.28 13.37 4.63
C SER A 483 13.81 13.30 4.50
N PRO A 484 14.49 12.30 5.12
CA PRO A 484 15.93 12.09 4.99
C PRO A 484 16.23 11.35 3.67
N ALA A 485 15.78 11.94 2.56
CA ALA A 485 15.99 11.43 1.20
C ALA A 485 16.96 12.35 0.46
N PRO A 486 18.06 11.83 -0.11
CA PRO A 486 19.06 12.66 -0.76
C PRO A 486 18.62 13.06 -2.18
N ASN A 487 17.63 13.95 -2.26
CA ASN A 487 17.13 14.53 -3.50
C ASN A 487 17.78 15.91 -3.75
N LEU A 488 17.59 16.46 -4.96
CA LEU A 488 18.18 17.74 -5.37
C LEU A 488 17.91 18.89 -4.38
N ASP A 489 16.72 18.94 -3.77
CA ASP A 489 16.35 20.00 -2.83
C ASP A 489 17.04 19.85 -1.48
N ALA A 490 17.20 18.61 -1.00
CA ALA A 490 17.92 18.31 0.22
C ALA A 490 19.43 18.54 0.07
N LEU A 491 20.00 18.25 -1.10
CA LEU A 491 21.43 18.36 -1.37
C LEU A 491 21.91 19.78 -1.68
N ARG A 492 21.02 20.80 -1.72
CA ARG A 492 21.41 22.18 -2.06
C ARG A 492 22.50 22.72 -1.16
N LEU A 493 22.37 22.53 0.17
CA LEU A 493 23.35 23.00 1.13
C LEU A 493 24.70 22.30 0.92
N LEU A 494 24.69 20.98 0.76
CA LEU A 494 25.88 20.19 0.46
C LEU A 494 26.57 20.69 -0.82
N ALA A 495 25.81 20.89 -1.90
CA ALA A 495 26.34 21.35 -3.19
C ALA A 495 26.93 22.75 -3.13
N THR A 496 26.31 23.67 -2.39
CA THR A 496 26.85 25.01 -2.14
C THR A 496 28.19 24.92 -1.43
N HIS A 497 28.28 24.16 -0.33
CA HIS A 497 29.55 23.99 0.40
C HIS A 497 30.63 23.34 -0.45
N VAL A 498 30.30 22.33 -1.26
CA VAL A 498 31.27 21.69 -2.14
C VAL A 498 32.00 22.71 -3.02
N VAL A 499 31.26 23.68 -3.59
CA VAL A 499 31.83 24.70 -4.46
C VAL A 499 32.50 25.83 -3.67
N GLU A 500 31.82 26.40 -2.67
CA GLU A 500 32.29 27.58 -1.94
C GLU A 500 33.56 27.28 -1.11
N ASP A 501 33.62 26.11 -0.49
CA ASP A 501 34.75 25.71 0.35
C ASP A 501 35.77 24.84 -0.41
N GLY A 502 35.52 24.51 -1.68
CA GLY A 502 36.41 23.72 -2.53
C GLY A 502 36.64 22.30 -2.04
N TYR A 503 35.57 21.53 -1.83
CA TYR A 503 35.64 20.08 -1.57
C TYR A 503 35.79 19.30 -2.88
N ASP A 504 36.48 18.16 -2.82
CA ASP A 504 36.65 17.26 -3.97
C ASP A 504 35.40 16.40 -4.22
N LEU A 505 34.63 16.14 -3.15
CA LEU A 505 33.44 15.29 -3.17
C LEU A 505 32.47 15.66 -2.05
N GLY A 506 31.18 15.76 -2.39
CA GLY A 506 30.09 15.74 -1.42
C GLY A 506 29.44 14.35 -1.38
N LEU A 507 29.21 13.83 -0.18
CA LEU A 507 28.55 12.56 0.08
C LEU A 507 27.28 12.79 0.92
N ALA A 508 26.21 12.06 0.63
CA ALA A 508 25.03 12.03 1.47
C ALA A 508 24.45 10.62 1.57
N THR A 509 23.88 10.31 2.73
CA THR A 509 23.19 9.03 3.00
C THR A 509 21.75 9.29 3.47
N ASP A 510 20.85 8.35 3.21
CA ASP A 510 19.49 8.41 3.76
C ASP A 510 19.44 8.04 5.26
N GLY A 511 18.24 8.07 5.84
CA GLY A 511 18.04 7.94 7.29
C GLY A 511 18.67 6.69 7.94
N ASP A 512 18.71 5.57 7.22
CA ASP A 512 19.29 4.29 7.67
C ASP A 512 20.57 3.89 6.93
N ALA A 513 21.13 4.82 6.14
CA ALA A 513 22.39 4.73 5.41
C ALA A 513 22.52 3.52 4.46
N ASP A 514 21.40 3.05 3.90
CA ASP A 514 21.40 2.04 2.84
C ASP A 514 21.53 2.68 1.44
N ARG A 515 21.31 3.99 1.31
CA ARG A 515 21.45 4.73 0.05
C ARG A 515 22.59 5.73 0.07
N ILE A 516 23.08 6.04 -1.13
CA ILE A 516 24.09 7.06 -1.37
C ILE A 516 23.58 8.09 -2.39
N ALA A 517 23.94 9.35 -2.17
CA ALA A 517 24.01 10.37 -3.21
C ALA A 517 25.36 11.06 -3.15
N ILE A 518 25.82 11.54 -4.31
CA ILE A 518 27.07 12.28 -4.40
C ILE A 518 26.88 13.60 -5.14
N VAL A 519 27.67 14.58 -4.75
CA VAL A 519 27.82 15.86 -5.45
C VAL A 519 29.27 15.95 -5.94
N ASP A 520 29.45 16.19 -7.23
CA ASP A 520 30.78 16.33 -7.83
C ASP A 520 31.46 17.65 -7.44
N GLU A 521 32.72 17.80 -7.83
CA GLU A 521 33.55 18.96 -7.50
C GLU A 521 33.04 20.30 -8.06
N ARG A 522 31.97 20.27 -8.86
CA ARG A 522 31.33 21.44 -9.45
C ARG A 522 29.98 21.76 -8.79
N GLY A 523 29.65 21.08 -7.69
CA GLY A 523 28.36 21.22 -7.03
C GLY A 523 27.22 20.53 -7.77
N LYS A 524 27.51 19.64 -8.74
CA LYS A 524 26.47 18.96 -9.52
C LYS A 524 26.12 17.63 -8.87
N TYR A 525 24.83 17.43 -8.58
CA TYR A 525 24.30 16.13 -8.21
C TYR A 525 24.55 15.08 -9.31
N ILE A 526 25.06 13.93 -8.90
CA ILE A 526 25.30 12.79 -9.76
C ILE A 526 24.21 11.77 -9.50
N THR A 527 23.48 11.41 -10.55
CA THR A 527 22.36 10.48 -10.45
C THR A 527 22.85 9.10 -10.02
N ILE A 528 22.03 8.32 -9.32
CA ILE A 528 22.39 6.95 -8.98
C ILE A 528 22.70 6.11 -10.23
N ASN A 529 22.01 6.34 -11.34
CA ASN A 529 22.32 5.70 -12.63
C ASN A 529 23.77 5.96 -13.06
N ASP A 530 24.26 7.19 -12.92
CA ASP A 530 25.66 7.53 -13.19
C ASP A 530 26.61 6.91 -12.16
N ILE A 531 26.24 6.86 -10.87
CA ILE A 531 27.07 6.22 -9.82
C ILE A 531 27.25 4.72 -10.14
N LEU A 532 26.18 4.02 -10.54
CA LEU A 532 26.26 2.61 -10.94
C LEU A 532 27.20 2.40 -12.13
N LEU A 533 27.13 3.28 -13.13
CA LEU A 533 28.02 3.24 -14.30
C LEU A 533 29.48 3.46 -13.91
N LEU A 534 29.74 4.47 -13.08
CA LEU A 534 31.08 4.83 -12.61
C LEU A 534 31.71 3.70 -11.80
N LEU A 535 30.97 3.15 -10.83
CA LEU A 535 31.47 2.07 -9.99
C LEU A 535 31.62 0.76 -10.78
N TYR A 536 30.69 0.43 -11.68
CA TYR A 536 30.84 -0.77 -12.52
C TYR A 536 32.07 -0.68 -13.44
N TRP A 537 32.26 0.47 -14.10
CA TRP A 537 33.47 0.73 -14.88
C TRP A 537 34.74 0.65 -14.03
N TYR A 538 34.74 1.26 -12.85
CA TYR A 538 35.89 1.26 -11.95
C TYR A 538 36.27 -0.15 -11.48
N MET A 539 35.29 -0.93 -11.03
CA MET A 539 35.50 -2.31 -10.60
C MET A 539 36.10 -3.16 -11.74
N HIS A 540 35.59 -2.99 -12.97
CA HIS A 540 36.04 -3.78 -14.11
C HIS A 540 37.37 -3.32 -14.70
N GLU A 541 37.55 -2.02 -14.94
CA GLU A 541 38.69 -1.48 -15.68
C GLU A 541 39.87 -1.11 -14.78
N ILE A 542 39.63 -0.72 -13.53
CA ILE A 542 40.69 -0.29 -12.60
C ILE A 542 41.02 -1.38 -11.58
N ARG A 543 40.00 -2.03 -11.00
CA ARG A 543 40.20 -3.18 -10.10
C ARG A 543 40.35 -4.51 -10.83
N GLN A 544 40.11 -4.55 -12.14
CA GLN A 544 40.27 -5.75 -12.99
C GLN A 544 39.36 -6.92 -12.57
N GLU A 545 38.25 -6.64 -11.89
CA GLU A 545 37.27 -7.64 -11.47
C GLU A 545 36.26 -7.92 -12.59
N LYS A 546 36.00 -9.20 -12.87
CA LYS A 546 35.11 -9.64 -13.96
C LYS A 546 33.74 -10.08 -13.46
N GLY A 547 32.74 -10.00 -14.33
CA GLY A 547 31.35 -10.39 -14.06
C GLY A 547 30.34 -9.33 -14.50
N GLY A 548 29.13 -9.79 -14.77
CA GLY A 548 28.02 -8.95 -15.23
C GLY A 548 27.48 -7.96 -14.20
N VAL A 549 26.42 -7.27 -14.59
CA VAL A 549 25.70 -6.31 -13.76
C VAL A 549 24.21 -6.63 -13.68
N VAL A 550 23.59 -6.42 -12.52
CA VAL A 550 22.15 -6.58 -12.35
C VAL A 550 21.50 -5.22 -12.14
N ARG A 551 20.39 -4.96 -12.83
CA ARG A 551 19.61 -3.74 -12.66
C ARG A 551 18.11 -4.05 -12.62
N ASN A 552 17.33 -3.15 -12.03
CA ASN A 552 15.87 -3.26 -12.13
C ASN A 552 15.37 -2.67 -13.47
N LEU A 553 14.09 -2.86 -13.75
CA LEU A 553 13.46 -2.38 -14.98
C LEU A 553 13.34 -0.85 -15.11
N ALA A 554 13.55 -0.07 -14.04
CA ALA A 554 13.51 1.39 -14.05
C ALA A 554 14.92 2.03 -14.00
N THR A 555 15.97 1.21 -14.00
CA THR A 555 17.38 1.65 -14.05
C THR A 555 17.84 1.78 -15.50
N THR A 556 18.78 2.70 -15.73
CA THR A 556 19.30 3.06 -17.06
C THR A 556 19.78 1.86 -17.90
N HIS A 557 19.50 1.90 -19.20
CA HIS A 557 20.03 0.97 -20.21
C HIS A 557 21.50 1.25 -20.57
N LEU A 558 22.09 2.33 -20.07
CA LEU A 558 23.53 2.56 -20.19
C LEU A 558 24.35 1.45 -19.51
N LEU A 559 23.81 0.78 -18.48
CA LEU A 559 24.48 -0.36 -17.85
C LEU A 559 24.58 -1.54 -18.83
N ASP A 560 23.55 -1.78 -19.65
CA ASP A 560 23.54 -2.80 -20.69
C ASP A 560 24.59 -2.50 -21.76
N ARG A 561 24.67 -1.22 -22.17
CA ARG A 561 25.70 -0.76 -23.12
C ARG A 561 27.10 -0.94 -22.54
N LEU A 562 27.31 -0.53 -21.29
CA LEU A 562 28.60 -0.65 -20.63
C LEU A 562 29.00 -2.12 -20.46
N ALA A 563 28.12 -2.98 -19.95
CA ALA A 563 28.38 -4.42 -19.82
C ALA A 563 28.76 -5.04 -21.17
N ARG A 564 27.99 -4.77 -22.23
CA ARG A 564 28.31 -5.26 -23.58
C ARG A 564 29.67 -4.77 -24.09
N ARG A 565 30.03 -3.51 -23.81
CA ARG A 565 31.34 -2.94 -24.16
C ARG A 565 32.49 -3.59 -23.40
N LEU A 566 32.24 -4.00 -22.16
CA LEU A 566 33.21 -4.68 -21.30
C LEU A 566 33.27 -6.21 -21.54
N GLY A 567 32.43 -6.75 -22.44
CA GLY A 567 32.36 -8.18 -22.73
C GLY A 567 31.50 -8.98 -21.74
N GLU A 568 30.67 -8.30 -20.95
CA GLU A 568 29.87 -8.84 -19.86
C GLU A 568 28.36 -8.74 -20.16
N GLN A 569 27.53 -9.35 -19.30
CA GLN A 569 26.07 -9.34 -19.43
C GLN A 569 25.40 -8.41 -18.41
N CYS A 570 24.25 -7.85 -18.79
CA CYS A 570 23.35 -7.11 -17.90
C CYS A 570 22.06 -7.91 -17.70
N VAL A 571 21.66 -8.12 -16.45
CA VAL A 571 20.43 -8.86 -16.08
C VAL A 571 19.38 -7.89 -15.56
N GLU A 572 18.19 -7.91 -16.17
CA GLU A 572 17.06 -7.07 -15.77
C GLU A 572 16.07 -7.83 -14.88
N VAL A 573 15.71 -7.24 -13.73
CA VAL A 573 14.78 -7.79 -12.73
C VAL A 573 13.63 -6.83 -12.37
N PRO A 574 12.56 -7.29 -11.69
CA PRO A 574 11.52 -6.42 -11.12
C PRO A 574 12.06 -5.36 -10.14
N VAL A 575 11.26 -4.34 -9.80
CA VAL A 575 11.65 -3.36 -8.77
C VAL A 575 11.68 -4.02 -7.40
N GLY A 576 12.74 -3.76 -6.63
CA GLY A 576 12.93 -4.26 -5.27
C GLY A 576 14.27 -4.94 -5.11
N PHE A 577 15.06 -4.49 -4.12
CA PHE A 577 16.45 -4.92 -3.98
C PHE A 577 16.63 -6.43 -3.71
N LYS A 578 15.63 -7.11 -3.16
CA LYS A 578 15.63 -8.57 -3.01
C LYS A 578 15.82 -9.31 -4.34
N HIS A 579 15.26 -8.78 -5.44
CA HIS A 579 15.43 -9.36 -6.77
C HIS A 579 16.83 -9.08 -7.34
N ILE A 580 17.41 -7.91 -7.03
CA ILE A 580 18.79 -7.57 -7.39
C ILE A 580 19.76 -8.55 -6.71
N ALA A 581 19.67 -8.69 -5.39
CA ALA A 581 20.55 -9.57 -4.61
C ALA A 581 20.43 -11.04 -5.07
N SER A 582 19.21 -11.54 -5.25
CA SER A 582 18.97 -12.92 -5.73
C SER A 582 19.57 -13.16 -7.11
N ALA A 583 19.38 -12.24 -8.06
CA ALA A 583 19.95 -12.36 -9.40
C ALA A 583 21.48 -12.20 -9.41
N MET A 584 22.04 -11.34 -8.55
CA MET A 584 23.50 -11.22 -8.44
C MET A 584 24.15 -12.54 -8.03
N VAL A 585 23.57 -13.22 -7.04
CA VAL A 585 24.03 -14.54 -6.60
C VAL A 585 23.86 -15.57 -7.73
N ALA A 586 22.68 -15.64 -8.34
CA ALA A 586 22.38 -16.61 -9.40
C ALA A 586 23.28 -16.48 -10.64
N HIS A 587 23.67 -15.25 -10.99
CA HIS A 587 24.48 -14.94 -12.17
C HIS A 587 25.94 -14.62 -11.84
N ASN A 588 26.37 -14.76 -10.58
CA ASN A 588 27.69 -14.37 -10.09
C ASN A 588 28.12 -12.95 -10.56
N SER A 589 27.16 -12.02 -10.58
CA SER A 589 27.36 -10.67 -11.10
C SER A 589 28.24 -9.83 -10.17
N LEU A 590 29.05 -8.95 -10.76
CA LEU A 590 29.99 -8.09 -10.06
C LEU A 590 29.28 -7.00 -9.26
N LEU A 591 28.26 -6.38 -9.86
CA LEU A 591 27.54 -5.24 -9.29
C LEU A 591 26.03 -5.43 -9.47
N GLY A 592 25.25 -4.95 -8.51
CA GLY A 592 23.81 -4.83 -8.66
C GLY A 592 23.30 -3.53 -8.06
N GLY A 593 22.36 -2.88 -8.73
CA GLY A 593 21.82 -1.62 -8.24
C GLY A 593 20.45 -1.26 -8.80
N GLU A 594 19.81 -0.31 -8.15
CA GLU A 594 18.48 0.18 -8.49
C GLU A 594 18.45 1.71 -8.55
N SER A 595 17.59 2.25 -9.42
CA SER A 595 17.42 3.70 -9.62
C SER A 595 16.88 4.46 -8.39
N SER A 596 16.52 3.75 -7.32
CA SER A 596 16.07 4.34 -6.06
C SER A 596 17.20 4.74 -5.10
N GLY A 597 18.47 4.52 -5.45
CA GLY A 597 19.62 5.05 -4.69
C GLY A 597 20.51 4.01 -4.01
N GLY A 598 20.36 2.72 -4.32
CA GLY A 598 21.07 1.65 -3.62
C GLY A 598 21.81 0.69 -4.55
N LEU A 599 22.92 0.15 -4.06
CA LEU A 599 23.76 -0.81 -4.76
C LEU A 599 24.44 -1.80 -3.80
N THR A 600 24.89 -2.92 -4.35
CA THR A 600 25.81 -3.85 -3.71
C THR A 600 26.81 -4.40 -4.72
N ILE A 601 27.90 -4.96 -4.21
CA ILE A 601 29.03 -5.50 -4.97
C ILE A 601 29.34 -6.89 -4.45
N ARG A 602 29.73 -7.78 -5.37
CA ARG A 602 30.11 -9.15 -5.04
C ARG A 602 31.19 -9.19 -3.97
N GLY A 603 31.02 -10.09 -3.00
CA GLY A 603 31.96 -10.25 -1.88
C GLY A 603 31.66 -9.35 -0.68
N HIS A 604 30.65 -8.47 -0.77
CA HIS A 604 30.10 -7.72 0.35
C HIS A 604 28.74 -8.28 0.80
N ILE A 605 27.99 -7.53 1.62
CA ILE A 605 26.66 -7.93 2.10
C ILE A 605 25.63 -8.08 0.97
N LEU A 606 24.64 -8.96 1.17
CA LEU A 606 23.50 -9.17 0.26
C LEU A 606 22.38 -8.13 0.46
N GLY A 607 22.77 -6.88 0.66
CA GLY A 607 21.91 -5.73 0.92
C GLY A 607 22.53 -4.45 0.40
N LYS A 608 21.76 -3.36 0.42
CA LYS A 608 22.28 -2.06 0.04
C LYS A 608 23.21 -1.53 1.11
N ASP A 609 24.31 -0.92 0.69
CA ASP A 609 25.28 -0.31 1.60
C ASP A 609 25.75 1.05 1.08
N GLY A 610 25.16 2.13 1.60
CA GLY A 610 25.53 3.49 1.26
C GLY A 610 26.90 3.89 1.82
N ILE A 611 27.35 3.26 2.91
CA ILE A 611 28.63 3.54 3.57
C ILE A 611 29.77 2.93 2.77
N PHE A 612 29.67 1.65 2.42
CA PHE A 612 30.63 0.97 1.55
C PHE A 612 30.70 1.64 0.17
N ALA A 613 29.54 1.95 -0.43
CA ALA A 613 29.50 2.67 -1.71
C ALA A 613 30.21 4.02 -1.63
N SER A 614 30.06 4.74 -0.51
CA SER A 614 30.72 6.03 -0.28
C SER A 614 32.23 5.88 -0.19
N ALA A 615 32.71 4.90 0.59
CA ALA A 615 34.14 4.60 0.69
C ALA A 615 34.74 4.21 -0.66
N LEU A 616 34.02 3.43 -1.47
CA LEU A 616 34.47 3.00 -2.80
C LEU A 616 34.53 4.16 -3.81
N VAL A 617 33.61 5.13 -3.74
CA VAL A 617 33.71 6.35 -4.57
C VAL A 617 34.97 7.15 -4.20
N VAL A 618 35.30 7.25 -2.92
CA VAL A 618 36.52 7.92 -2.44
C VAL A 618 37.76 7.16 -2.93
N GLU A 619 37.77 5.83 -2.85
CA GLU A 619 38.83 4.98 -3.43
C GLU A 619 38.99 5.19 -4.94
N MET A 620 37.88 5.25 -5.68
CA MET A 620 37.88 5.47 -7.12
C MET A 620 38.55 6.80 -7.47
N LEU A 621 38.24 7.88 -6.77
CA LEU A 621 38.90 9.18 -6.95
C LEU A 621 40.39 9.10 -6.62
N ALA A 622 40.73 8.40 -5.53
CA ALA A 622 42.11 8.28 -5.09
C ALA A 622 42.99 7.49 -6.08
N ARG A 623 42.53 6.33 -6.55
CA ARG A 623 43.29 5.47 -7.48
C ARG A 623 43.36 6.05 -8.88
N THR A 624 42.29 6.67 -9.36
CA THR A 624 42.29 7.27 -10.71
C THR A 624 42.97 8.63 -10.74
N ARG A 625 42.99 9.36 -9.62
CA ARG A 625 43.39 10.78 -9.54
C ARG A 625 42.64 11.66 -10.54
N GLN A 626 41.39 11.29 -10.83
CA GLN A 626 40.50 12.02 -11.73
C GLN A 626 39.29 12.53 -10.95
N ARG A 627 38.71 13.64 -11.42
CA ARG A 627 37.48 14.20 -10.87
C ARG A 627 36.27 13.41 -11.34
N ILE A 628 35.17 13.40 -10.56
CA ILE A 628 33.92 12.73 -10.95
C ILE A 628 33.43 13.22 -12.32
N SER A 629 33.51 14.52 -12.60
CA SER A 629 33.09 15.06 -13.91
C SER A 629 33.88 14.48 -15.10
N GLN A 630 35.17 14.17 -14.90
CA GLN A 630 36.05 13.59 -15.92
C GLN A 630 35.76 12.10 -16.10
N LEU A 631 35.60 11.36 -15.00
CA LEU A 631 35.26 9.94 -15.01
C LEU A 631 33.91 9.70 -15.69
N ARG A 632 32.92 10.55 -15.39
CA ARG A 632 31.59 10.46 -16.02
C ARG A 632 31.67 10.67 -17.53
N GLN A 633 32.44 11.67 -17.97
CA GLN A 633 32.63 11.90 -19.40
C GLN A 633 33.29 10.69 -20.08
N ARG A 634 34.33 10.11 -19.46
CA ARG A 634 34.99 8.91 -19.97
C ARG A 634 34.02 7.73 -20.12
N VAL A 635 33.14 7.49 -19.15
CA VAL A 635 32.15 6.41 -19.27
C VAL A 635 31.15 6.70 -20.38
N TYR A 636 30.70 7.96 -20.52
CA TYR A 636 29.83 8.35 -21.64
C TYR A 636 30.50 8.21 -23.01
N ASP A 637 31.81 8.41 -23.11
CA ASP A 637 32.53 8.18 -24.37
C ASP A 637 32.49 6.68 -24.77
N LEU A 638 32.36 5.76 -23.81
CA LEU A 638 32.21 4.32 -24.05
C LEU A 638 30.76 3.91 -24.36
N THR A 639 29.79 4.50 -23.67
CA THR A 639 28.38 4.08 -23.69
C THR A 639 27.50 4.91 -24.63
N GLY A 640 27.98 6.07 -25.05
CA GLY A 640 27.12 7.15 -25.53
C GLY A 640 26.28 7.74 -24.39
N ARG A 641 25.22 8.47 -24.76
CA ARG A 641 24.31 9.14 -23.82
C ARG A 641 22.90 8.59 -23.92
N LEU A 642 22.25 8.53 -22.77
CA LEU A 642 20.80 8.43 -22.62
C LEU A 642 20.37 9.45 -21.57
N TYR A 643 19.14 9.94 -21.69
CA TYR A 643 18.54 10.96 -20.83
C TYR A 643 17.31 10.35 -20.17
N SER A 644 17.44 10.04 -18.88
CA SER A 644 16.36 9.54 -18.05
C SER A 644 15.50 10.70 -17.52
N LEU A 645 14.19 10.57 -17.64
CA LEU A 645 13.19 11.42 -16.99
C LEU A 645 12.19 10.55 -16.22
N GLU A 646 11.76 11.05 -15.06
CA GLU A 646 10.73 10.45 -14.23
C GLU A 646 9.64 11.50 -13.94
N ASP A 647 8.40 11.04 -13.93
CA ASP A 647 7.24 11.80 -13.50
C ASP A 647 6.36 10.91 -12.61
N SER A 648 5.61 11.55 -11.72
CA SER A 648 4.69 10.87 -10.82
C SER A 648 3.38 11.63 -10.77
N ILE A 649 2.29 10.94 -11.06
CA ILE A 649 0.93 11.50 -10.95
C ILE A 649 0.16 10.76 -9.86
N PRO A 650 -0.80 11.42 -9.17
CA PRO A 650 -1.65 10.75 -8.20
C PRO A 650 -2.35 9.55 -8.84
N SER A 651 -2.17 8.36 -8.27
CA SER A 651 -2.83 7.14 -8.73
C SER A 651 -4.20 7.07 -8.07
N THR A 652 -5.24 7.51 -8.78
CA THR A 652 -6.60 7.29 -8.33
C THR A 652 -6.99 5.80 -8.47
N SER A 653 -7.95 5.35 -7.68
CA SER A 653 -8.49 4.00 -7.77
C SER A 653 -9.10 3.72 -9.15
N GLU A 654 -9.68 4.76 -9.77
CA GLU A 654 -10.19 4.75 -11.14
C GLU A 654 -9.08 4.45 -12.15
N MET A 655 -7.91 5.12 -12.02
CA MET A 655 -6.79 4.89 -12.92
C MET A 655 -6.25 3.46 -12.83
N ARG A 656 -6.23 2.86 -11.63
CA ARG A 656 -5.80 1.46 -11.44
C ARG A 656 -6.69 0.45 -12.19
N VAL A 657 -7.92 0.84 -12.54
CA VAL A 657 -8.81 0.06 -13.42
C VAL A 657 -8.68 0.51 -14.88
N ALA A 658 -8.76 1.81 -15.13
CA ALA A 658 -8.87 2.38 -16.46
C ALA A 658 -7.57 2.25 -17.28
N VAL A 659 -6.41 2.48 -16.67
CA VAL A 659 -5.11 2.46 -17.38
C VAL A 659 -4.77 1.05 -17.88
N PRO A 660 -4.81 -0.02 -17.05
CA PRO A 660 -4.59 -1.37 -17.56
C PRO A 660 -5.59 -1.78 -18.65
N ARG A 661 -6.88 -1.44 -18.48
CA ARG A 661 -7.91 -1.70 -19.50
C ARG A 661 -7.60 -0.98 -20.81
N ARG A 662 -7.13 0.27 -20.76
CA ARG A 662 -6.74 1.04 -21.94
C ARG A 662 -5.51 0.47 -22.62
N LEU A 663 -4.48 0.09 -21.86
CA LEU A 663 -3.29 -0.56 -22.39
C LEU A 663 -3.62 -1.88 -23.09
N ALA A 664 -4.56 -2.67 -22.55
CA ALA A 664 -5.01 -3.91 -23.16
C ALA A 664 -5.86 -3.69 -24.42
N LYS A 665 -6.72 -2.66 -24.44
CA LYS A 665 -7.58 -2.33 -25.59
C LYS A 665 -6.84 -1.63 -26.73
N THR A 666 -5.82 -0.84 -26.41
CA THR A 666 -5.05 -0.04 -27.37
C THR A 666 -3.55 -0.34 -27.20
N PRO A 667 -3.05 -1.46 -27.75
CA PRO A 667 -1.61 -1.73 -27.79
C PRO A 667 -0.89 -0.63 -28.57
N LEU A 668 0.15 -0.04 -27.97
CA LEU A 668 0.94 1.01 -28.60
C LEU A 668 2.01 0.35 -29.49
N ALA A 669 1.86 0.50 -30.82
CA ALA A 669 2.88 0.09 -31.78
C ALA A 669 4.03 1.12 -31.90
N GLU A 670 3.75 2.37 -31.52
CA GLU A 670 4.72 3.46 -31.45
C GLU A 670 4.39 4.38 -30.27
N ILE A 671 5.41 5.07 -29.73
CA ILE A 671 5.27 6.08 -28.68
C ILE A 671 6.05 7.32 -29.10
N ALA A 672 5.37 8.46 -29.25
CA ALA A 672 5.97 9.71 -29.72
C ALA A 672 6.84 9.54 -31.00
N GLY A 673 6.37 8.72 -31.96
CA GLY A 673 7.08 8.43 -33.21
C GLY A 673 8.25 7.43 -33.09
N CYS A 674 8.47 6.85 -31.91
CA CYS A 674 9.45 5.78 -31.70
C CYS A 674 8.76 4.41 -31.80
N PRO A 675 9.20 3.51 -32.70
CA PRO A 675 8.63 2.16 -32.80
C PRO A 675 8.83 1.35 -31.51
N VAL A 676 7.78 0.63 -31.09
CA VAL A 676 7.85 -0.33 -29.98
C VAL A 676 8.38 -1.66 -30.50
N VAL A 677 9.54 -2.07 -29.98
CA VAL A 677 10.23 -3.31 -30.35
C VAL A 677 9.78 -4.48 -29.48
N ASN A 678 9.48 -4.20 -28.20
CA ASN A 678 9.01 -5.20 -27.25
C ASN A 678 8.17 -4.55 -26.14
N VAL A 679 7.29 -5.33 -25.51
CA VAL A 679 6.51 -4.91 -24.33
C VAL A 679 6.68 -5.95 -23.23
N SER A 680 7.02 -5.50 -22.03
CA SER A 680 7.06 -6.33 -20.83
C SER A 680 5.99 -5.89 -19.85
N HIS A 681 5.26 -6.87 -19.32
CA HIS A 681 4.25 -6.68 -18.26
C HIS A 681 4.72 -7.22 -16.90
N ARG A 682 6.04 -7.41 -16.72
CA ARG A 682 6.61 -8.08 -15.54
C ARG A 682 6.36 -7.31 -14.24
N ASP A 683 6.48 -5.99 -14.26
CA ASP A 683 6.21 -5.10 -13.12
C ASP A 683 5.90 -3.68 -13.65
N GLY A 684 4.61 -3.42 -13.86
CA GLY A 684 4.13 -2.34 -14.73
C GLY A 684 4.17 -2.74 -16.21
N THR A 685 3.98 -1.77 -17.10
CA THR A 685 4.10 -1.96 -18.55
C THR A 685 5.29 -1.17 -19.07
N LYS A 686 6.35 -1.90 -19.45
CA LYS A 686 7.57 -1.34 -20.05
C LYS A 686 7.54 -1.53 -21.57
N PHE A 687 7.79 -0.44 -22.28
CA PHE A 687 7.94 -0.40 -23.73
C PHE A 687 9.43 -0.27 -24.04
N TYR A 688 9.99 -1.26 -24.74
CA TYR A 688 11.34 -1.19 -25.30
C TYR A 688 11.22 -0.61 -26.70
N LEU A 689 11.99 0.43 -26.95
CA LEU A 689 11.98 1.20 -28.19
C LEU A 689 13.34 1.02 -28.88
N ASP A 690 13.42 1.42 -30.14
CA ASP A 690 14.69 1.35 -30.89
C ASP A 690 15.80 2.20 -30.25
N ASN A 691 17.07 1.87 -30.53
CA ASN A 691 18.27 2.51 -29.96
C ASN A 691 18.40 2.46 -28.43
N ASP A 692 17.94 1.37 -27.79
CA ASP A 692 17.90 1.20 -26.33
C ASP A 692 17.08 2.27 -25.60
N ASN A 693 16.20 2.98 -26.31
CA ASN A 693 15.24 3.90 -25.69
C ASN A 693 14.15 3.06 -24.99
N TRP A 694 13.54 3.58 -23.94
CA TRP A 694 12.43 2.88 -23.29
C TRP A 694 11.49 3.84 -22.55
N ALA A 695 10.28 3.35 -22.29
CA ALA A 695 9.28 4.05 -21.50
C ALA A 695 8.57 3.06 -20.57
N LEU A 696 8.14 3.50 -19.39
CA LEU A 696 7.53 2.63 -18.36
C LEU A 696 6.36 3.33 -17.69
N VAL A 697 5.25 2.61 -17.56
CA VAL A 697 4.08 2.98 -16.76
C VAL A 697 3.95 1.98 -15.62
N ARG A 698 4.08 2.44 -14.36
CA ARG A 698 4.08 1.55 -13.19
C ARG A 698 3.37 2.17 -12.00
N PHE A 699 2.33 1.49 -11.51
CA PHE A 699 1.73 1.85 -10.22
C PHE A 699 2.71 1.58 -9.07
N SER A 700 2.90 2.56 -8.18
CA SER A 700 3.71 2.33 -6.99
C SER A 700 3.01 1.33 -6.06
N GLY A 701 3.80 0.43 -5.49
CA GLY A 701 3.34 -0.54 -4.49
C GLY A 701 3.28 0.03 -3.07
N THR A 702 4.03 1.10 -2.80
CA THR A 702 4.15 1.70 -1.46
C THR A 702 3.49 3.06 -1.34
N GLU A 703 3.20 3.73 -2.46
CA GLU A 703 2.66 5.08 -2.49
C GLU A 703 1.46 5.15 -3.45
N PRO A 704 0.47 6.01 -3.21
CA PRO A 704 -0.70 6.18 -4.09
C PRO A 704 -0.35 7.02 -5.34
N ILE A 705 0.69 6.63 -6.07
CA ILE A 705 1.17 7.30 -7.29
C ILE A 705 1.32 6.32 -8.47
N LEU A 706 1.13 6.84 -9.67
CA LEU A 706 1.48 6.18 -10.94
C LEU A 706 2.78 6.82 -11.41
N ARG A 707 3.85 6.01 -11.46
CA ARG A 707 5.17 6.45 -11.91
C ARG A 707 5.28 6.24 -13.42
N LEU A 708 5.79 7.27 -14.09
CA LEU A 708 6.07 7.30 -15.51
C LEU A 708 7.58 7.51 -15.66
N PHE A 709 8.24 6.66 -16.43
CA PHE A 709 9.65 6.82 -16.75
C PHE A 709 9.82 6.84 -18.25
N ALA A 710 10.79 7.61 -18.71
CA ALA A 710 11.26 7.58 -20.08
C ALA A 710 12.78 7.73 -20.09
N GLU A 711 13.46 6.98 -20.95
CA GLU A 711 14.87 7.17 -21.23
C GLU A 711 15.09 7.15 -22.73
N ALA A 712 15.79 8.16 -23.25
CA ALA A 712 16.06 8.24 -24.68
C ALA A 712 17.44 8.82 -25.00
N ASP A 713 17.87 8.63 -26.24
CA ASP A 713 19.12 9.15 -26.83
C ASP A 713 19.17 10.68 -27.02
N SER A 714 18.07 11.40 -26.77
CA SER A 714 18.05 12.87 -26.67
C SER A 714 17.09 13.37 -25.58
N PRO A 715 17.34 14.56 -24.98
CA PRO A 715 16.44 15.16 -24.01
C PRO A 715 15.02 15.39 -24.56
N GLU A 716 14.93 15.83 -25.82
CA GLU A 716 13.66 16.14 -26.49
C GLU A 716 12.82 14.88 -26.68
N LYS A 717 13.45 13.77 -27.11
CA LYS A 717 12.78 12.47 -27.24
C LYS A 717 12.35 11.93 -25.88
N ALA A 718 13.21 11.99 -24.86
CA ALA A 718 12.85 11.53 -23.52
C ALA A 718 11.62 12.28 -22.98
N ASN A 719 11.58 13.61 -23.18
CA ASN A 719 10.43 14.41 -22.82
C ASN A 719 9.19 14.06 -23.66
N ALA A 720 9.34 13.88 -24.97
CA ALA A 720 8.22 13.50 -25.85
C ALA A 720 7.61 12.15 -25.46
N LEU A 721 8.43 11.15 -25.14
CA LEU A 721 7.98 9.84 -24.65
C LEU A 721 7.21 9.99 -23.33
N LEU A 722 7.76 10.75 -22.38
CA LEU A 722 7.14 10.97 -21.07
C LEU A 722 5.78 11.70 -21.19
N GLN A 723 5.72 12.75 -22.02
CA GLN A 723 4.46 13.48 -22.26
C GLN A 723 3.42 12.63 -23.00
N HIS A 724 3.84 11.79 -23.94
CA HIS A 724 2.95 10.85 -24.60
C HIS A 724 2.35 9.86 -23.59
N LEU A 725 3.18 9.27 -22.72
CA LEU A 725 2.69 8.39 -21.65
C LEU A 725 1.73 9.13 -20.71
N ARG A 726 2.09 10.35 -20.28
CA ARG A 726 1.24 11.17 -19.41
C ARG A 726 -0.13 11.40 -20.05
N GLY A 727 -0.17 11.86 -21.30
CA GLY A 727 -1.40 12.05 -22.05
C GLY A 727 -2.21 10.76 -22.20
N PHE A 728 -1.55 9.63 -22.47
CA PHE A 728 -2.20 8.33 -22.60
C PHE A 728 -2.84 7.84 -21.29
N VAL A 729 -2.20 8.06 -20.14
CA VAL A 729 -2.74 7.60 -18.84
C VAL A 729 -3.75 8.58 -18.22
N THR A 730 -3.73 9.86 -18.61
CA THR A 730 -4.67 10.89 -18.11
C THR A 730 -5.85 11.18 -19.02
N GLY A 731 -5.74 10.89 -20.33
CA GLY A 731 -6.92 10.78 -21.21
C GLY A 731 -7.82 9.65 -20.76
#